data_AF-A0A8H4FI56-F1
#
_entry.id   AF-A0A8H4FI56-F1
#
_cell.length_a   1.000
_cell.length_b   1.000
_cell.length_c   1.000
_cell.angle_alpha   90.00
_cell.angle_beta   90.00
_cell.angle_gamma   90.00
#
_symmetry.space_group_name_H-M   'P 1'
#
loop_
_entity.id
_entity.type
_entity.pdbx_description
1 polymer ?
#
loop_
_entity_poly.entity_id
_entity_poly.type
_entity_poly.pdbx_seq_one_letter_code
_entity_poly.pdbx_strand_id
1 'polypeptide(L)'
;QTFSSMAASSSGSSFTSSSLGRPPSYAQPYASPLDSTWTPTSGASSISALTSEASAPHASLRPLDLGPPGYQATITLFENTPNERTVYLGPWEVVGSEQRRVLWQCSYQSELLEHFLPSDVPADVFPHTLHSRHRPYTDPCELELYVSFREPHRIRYTTGEGMVMHDHLMEVKYEFTTVESSLRFQGDVRRKDLVDYYDIDVIWSDVHGRTDGFGNIRGMGLVQRLKLWRDRYSTYHSLTVFANRAGGRQHQEYEIHNFEGELRNRDDRHRQSAFFVMKIILAINAGSSSVKISVYAAEPRQPPRQLAETSVSGLTAPPAQISYTRADVEVKKDEKLQDEVATQDDAFKVLLKTLIDDPELSQIKGKDDITLTCHRIVHGGDYPCSQIITSDTYHHLEELSDLAPLHNGPALKIVNSCVEQLPDAVNVACFDTQFHSSIPEHVRTYPINQEIAKKNRLRKYGFHGISYSFITRSVSDFLGKDPKDINIIALHLGSGASACAIRNGQSWDTSMGLTPVAGLPGATRSGNVDPSLVFHYASDVGKLSPNSTSELHLTEAEEILNKQAGWKSLTGTTNFGTIATSDEPTHKLAFDIFIDRVCGFIGSYFVTLGGQVDALVFAGGIGEKSDKLRRQVVDQCACLGFTIDDELNGKMIESTVQEVGKPDGRSRTLVCKTDEQLEMARLCTEKSELWS
;
A
#
# COMPACT_ATOMS: atom_id res chain seq x y z
N GLN A 1 -58.83 -41.79 41.79
CA GLN A 1 -59.27 -40.91 42.88
C GLN A 1 -58.32 -39.73 42.93
N THR A 2 -58.65 -38.44 43.01
CA THR A 2 -59.83 -37.61 42.68
C THR A 2 -59.56 -36.24 43.37
N PHE A 3 -59.66 -35.13 42.63
CA PHE A 3 -59.77 -33.73 43.10
C PHE A 3 -58.51 -33.09 43.76
N SER A 4 -57.94 -31.97 43.27
CA SER A 4 -58.40 -30.54 43.17
C SER A 4 -58.03 -29.74 44.44
N SER A 5 -57.75 -28.42 44.47
CA SER A 5 -57.70 -27.28 43.52
C SER A 5 -56.95 -26.11 44.23
N MET A 6 -56.34 -25.09 43.62
CA MET A 6 -56.89 -23.90 42.90
C MET A 6 -55.67 -23.11 42.33
N ALA A 7 -55.69 -22.61 41.08
CA ALA A 7 -56.17 -21.28 40.60
C ALA A 7 -55.35 -20.06 41.13
N ALA A 8 -55.01 -18.99 40.39
CA ALA A 8 -55.16 -18.60 38.97
C ALA A 8 -53.99 -17.61 38.64
N SER A 9 -53.61 -17.30 37.40
CA SER A 9 -54.41 -16.57 36.40
C SER A 9 -53.80 -16.65 35.00
N SER A 10 -54.64 -16.38 34.00
CA SER A 10 -54.38 -16.57 32.58
C SER A 10 -54.57 -15.28 31.79
N SER A 11 -53.79 -15.08 30.73
CA SER A 11 -54.25 -14.36 29.54
C SER A 11 -53.43 -14.73 28.30
N GLY A 12 -54.01 -15.60 27.47
CA GLY A 12 -53.55 -15.86 26.12
C GLY A 12 -54.75 -15.85 25.17
N SER A 13 -54.66 -15.07 24.10
CA SER A 13 -55.57 -15.04 22.94
C SER A 13 -55.10 -13.93 22.00
N SER A 14 -55.15 -13.98 20.67
CA SER A 14 -55.22 -15.07 19.66
C SER A 14 -55.47 -14.37 18.31
N PHE A 15 -55.03 -14.97 17.20
CA PHE A 15 -55.24 -14.52 15.83
C PHE A 15 -56.62 -13.91 15.49
N THR A 16 -56.62 -12.88 14.64
CA THR A 16 -57.67 -12.62 13.64
C THR A 16 -57.05 -12.27 12.28
N SER A 17 -57.76 -12.60 11.20
CA SER A 17 -57.33 -12.41 9.80
C SER A 17 -58.53 -12.03 8.93
N SER A 18 -58.39 -10.94 8.16
CA SER A 18 -59.22 -10.54 7.01
C SER A 18 -58.64 -9.23 6.45
N SER A 19 -58.05 -9.07 5.25
CA SER A 19 -58.40 -9.48 3.86
C SER A 19 -59.18 -8.41 3.08
N LEU A 20 -58.73 -8.13 1.83
CA LEU A 20 -59.33 -7.26 0.79
C LEU A 20 -59.10 -5.73 0.99
N GLY A 21 -58.69 -4.92 0.00
CA GLY A 21 -58.13 -5.21 -1.34
C GLY A 21 -58.35 -4.08 -2.37
N ARG A 22 -57.31 -3.68 -3.13
CA ARG A 22 -57.31 -3.17 -4.54
C ARG A 22 -56.10 -2.25 -4.88
N PRO A 23 -55.40 -2.47 -6.01
CA PRO A 23 -54.67 -1.46 -6.80
C PRO A 23 -55.62 -0.85 -7.89
N PRO A 24 -55.27 0.24 -8.65
CA PRO A 24 -54.23 0.29 -9.71
C PRO A 24 -53.41 1.62 -9.63
N SER A 25 -52.78 2.26 -10.65
CA SER A 25 -52.67 2.11 -12.13
C SER A 25 -51.39 2.80 -12.69
N TYR A 26 -50.99 2.46 -13.92
CA TYR A 26 -49.95 3.13 -14.73
C TYR A 26 -50.50 4.29 -15.61
N ALA A 27 -49.57 5.11 -16.16
CA ALA A 27 -49.64 6.09 -17.28
C ALA A 27 -49.25 7.54 -16.85
N GLN A 28 -48.51 8.36 -17.61
CA GLN A 28 -47.84 8.23 -18.92
C GLN A 28 -46.64 9.25 -18.99
N PRO A 29 -45.79 9.28 -20.04
CA PRO A 29 -44.54 10.06 -20.04
C PRO A 29 -44.71 11.52 -20.47
N TYR A 30 -43.72 12.36 -20.15
CA TYR A 30 -43.59 13.71 -20.74
C TYR A 30 -42.49 13.74 -21.80
N ALA A 31 -42.85 14.21 -22.99
CA ALA A 31 -41.95 14.45 -24.11
C ALA A 31 -41.58 15.94 -24.23
N SER A 32 -40.52 16.22 -25.00
CA SER A 32 -40.03 17.56 -25.34
C SER A 32 -41.06 18.41 -26.10
N PRO A 33 -40.82 19.72 -26.14
CA PRO A 33 -40.98 20.48 -27.38
C PRO A 33 -39.64 21.01 -27.89
N LEU A 34 -39.31 20.63 -29.13
CA LEU A 34 -38.82 21.60 -30.11
C LEU A 34 -39.95 22.64 -30.32
N ASP A 35 -39.73 23.88 -30.74
CA ASP A 35 -38.71 24.35 -31.67
C ASP A 35 -38.55 25.89 -31.62
N SER A 36 -37.64 26.37 -32.47
CA SER A 36 -37.62 27.68 -33.14
C SER A 36 -36.54 28.70 -32.75
N THR A 37 -35.47 28.69 -33.58
CA THR A 37 -34.86 29.85 -34.25
C THR A 37 -34.47 31.10 -33.44
N TRP A 38 -33.23 31.57 -33.61
CA TRP A 38 -32.92 32.78 -34.41
C TRP A 38 -31.39 33.00 -34.45
N THR A 39 -30.81 32.96 -35.64
CA THR A 39 -29.41 33.33 -35.95
C THR A 39 -29.32 34.82 -36.36
N PRO A 40 -28.12 35.42 -36.51
CA PRO A 40 -27.88 36.77 -35.99
C PRO A 40 -28.00 37.88 -37.03
N THR A 41 -28.11 39.12 -36.53
CA THR A 41 -27.87 40.34 -37.33
C THR A 41 -26.82 41.23 -36.71
N SER A 42 -25.74 41.43 -37.47
CA SER A 42 -24.75 42.49 -37.33
C SER A 42 -25.37 43.89 -37.37
N GLY A 43 -24.85 44.82 -36.56
CA GLY A 43 -25.12 46.25 -36.65
C GLY A 43 -23.83 47.04 -36.42
N ALA A 44 -23.47 47.92 -37.36
CA ALA A 44 -22.24 48.70 -37.34
C ALA A 44 -22.50 50.18 -37.00
N SER A 45 -21.43 50.90 -36.63
CA SER A 45 -21.38 52.37 -36.45
C SER A 45 -22.05 52.87 -35.14
N SER A 46 -21.63 54.00 -34.54
CA SER A 46 -20.77 55.09 -35.04
C SER A 46 -19.92 55.77 -33.94
N ILE A 47 -18.82 56.38 -34.41
CA ILE A 47 -17.89 57.31 -33.76
C ILE A 47 -18.55 58.38 -32.87
N SER A 48 -17.94 58.66 -31.72
CA SER A 48 -17.84 60.03 -31.17
C SER A 48 -16.48 60.23 -30.50
N ALA A 49 -15.80 61.34 -30.82
CA ALA A 49 -14.48 61.68 -30.27
C ALA A 49 -14.61 62.76 -29.19
N LEU A 50 -13.77 62.71 -28.17
CA LEU A 50 -13.48 63.84 -27.29
C LEU A 50 -12.02 63.77 -26.82
N THR A 51 -11.36 64.92 -26.82
CA THR A 51 -9.91 65.11 -26.65
C THR A 51 -9.55 65.60 -25.25
N SER A 52 -8.47 65.09 -24.67
CA SER A 52 -7.60 65.87 -23.77
C SER A 52 -6.18 65.30 -23.75
N GLU A 53 -5.19 66.19 -23.76
CA GLU A 53 -3.76 65.83 -23.82
C GLU A 53 -3.18 65.51 -22.43
N ALA A 54 -2.27 64.53 -22.38
CA ALA A 54 -1.24 64.41 -21.35
C ALA A 54 0.01 63.73 -21.94
N SER A 55 1.20 64.19 -21.57
CA SER A 55 2.41 64.00 -22.35
C SER A 55 3.44 63.01 -21.78
N ALA A 56 3.69 61.93 -22.54
CA ALA A 56 4.95 61.18 -22.70
C ALA A 56 5.66 60.53 -21.46
N PRO A 57 6.58 59.55 -21.66
CA PRO A 57 6.85 58.73 -22.84
C PRO A 57 6.68 57.21 -22.55
N HIS A 58 5.82 56.51 -23.30
CA HIS A 58 5.93 55.04 -23.36
C HIS A 58 6.90 54.63 -24.47
N ALA A 59 7.78 53.66 -24.15
CA ALA A 59 8.79 53.14 -25.05
C ALA A 59 8.19 52.68 -26.39
N SER A 60 8.89 52.99 -27.48
CA SER A 60 8.54 52.52 -28.81
C SER A 60 8.46 51.00 -28.85
N LEU A 61 7.27 50.49 -29.16
CA LEU A 61 7.13 49.16 -29.74
C LEU A 61 7.98 49.12 -31.02
N ARG A 62 9.05 48.32 -31.02
CA ARG A 62 9.74 47.98 -32.28
C ARG A 62 8.70 47.30 -33.19
N PRO A 63 8.68 47.59 -34.51
CA PRO A 63 7.89 46.81 -35.46
C PRO A 63 8.25 45.32 -35.34
N LEU A 64 7.32 44.41 -35.65
CA LEU A 64 7.68 43.01 -35.85
C LEU A 64 8.65 42.95 -37.03
N ASP A 65 9.90 42.62 -36.72
CA ASP A 65 10.91 42.26 -37.70
C ASP A 65 10.50 40.88 -38.24
N LEU A 66 9.82 40.87 -39.39
CA LEU A 66 9.48 39.62 -40.09
C LEU A 66 10.81 39.01 -40.53
N GLY A 67 11.26 38.00 -39.79
CA GLY A 67 12.57 37.40 -39.97
C GLY A 67 12.83 36.90 -41.39
N PRO A 68 14.11 36.74 -41.78
CA PRO A 68 14.51 36.33 -43.12
C PRO A 68 13.81 35.01 -43.55
N PRO A 69 13.33 34.90 -44.80
CA PRO A 69 12.51 33.76 -45.22
C PRO A 69 13.17 32.40 -44.95
N GLY A 70 12.46 31.53 -44.22
CA GLY A 70 12.88 30.15 -43.95
C GLY A 70 13.55 29.89 -42.60
N TYR A 71 13.65 30.89 -41.71
CA TYR A 71 14.10 30.67 -40.34
C TYR A 71 13.14 29.77 -39.54
N GLN A 72 13.69 28.91 -38.69
CA GLN A 72 12.99 27.93 -37.87
C GLN A 72 13.01 28.28 -36.38
N ALA A 73 14.02 29.02 -35.92
CA ALA A 73 14.11 29.54 -34.56
C ALA A 73 14.92 30.84 -34.48
N THR A 74 14.93 31.50 -33.33
CA THR A 74 15.85 32.59 -32.97
C THR A 74 16.59 32.26 -31.68
N ILE A 75 17.74 32.92 -31.46
CA ILE A 75 18.45 32.97 -30.17
C ILE A 75 19.01 34.38 -29.96
N THR A 76 18.95 34.90 -28.74
CA THR A 76 19.53 36.21 -28.40
C THR A 76 20.92 36.04 -27.79
N LEU A 77 21.94 36.57 -28.45
CA LEU A 77 23.30 36.66 -27.94
C LEU A 77 23.53 38.00 -27.23
N PHE A 78 24.38 37.99 -26.20
CA PHE A 78 24.72 39.18 -25.39
C PHE A 78 23.51 39.91 -24.75
N GLU A 79 22.51 39.13 -24.31
CA GLU A 79 21.29 39.59 -23.63
C GLU A 79 21.60 40.61 -22.50
N ASN A 80 20.85 41.71 -22.44
CA ASN A 80 21.01 42.82 -21.49
C ASN A 80 22.34 43.60 -21.60
N THR A 81 23.04 43.54 -22.74
CA THR A 81 24.24 44.36 -23.00
C THR A 81 24.05 45.33 -24.17
N PRO A 82 24.90 46.36 -24.33
CA PRO A 82 24.88 47.23 -25.52
C PRO A 82 25.13 46.50 -26.86
N ASN A 83 25.58 45.25 -26.82
CA ASN A 83 25.90 44.43 -27.98
C ASN A 83 24.85 43.32 -28.26
N GLU A 84 23.70 43.38 -27.58
CA GLU A 84 22.61 42.41 -27.73
C GLU A 84 22.20 42.22 -29.20
N ARG A 85 22.13 40.96 -29.64
CA ARG A 85 21.80 40.59 -31.02
C ARG A 85 20.98 39.31 -31.08
N THR A 86 19.81 39.39 -31.69
CA THR A 86 19.03 38.21 -32.10
C THR A 86 19.62 37.61 -33.38
N VAL A 87 19.88 36.30 -33.36
CA VAL A 87 20.36 35.52 -34.50
C VAL A 87 19.21 34.65 -35.02
N TYR A 88 18.92 34.75 -36.32
CA TYR A 88 17.88 33.98 -36.99
C TYR A 88 18.44 32.63 -37.47
N LEU A 89 17.92 31.54 -36.93
CA LEU A 89 18.40 30.18 -37.14
C LEU A 89 17.50 29.45 -38.16
N GLY A 90 18.10 28.94 -39.22
CA GLY A 90 17.48 28.08 -40.24
C GLY A 90 17.49 26.61 -39.83
N PRO A 91 17.72 25.66 -40.76
CA PRO A 91 17.82 24.24 -40.45
C PRO A 91 18.97 23.91 -39.48
N TRP A 92 18.74 22.89 -38.64
CA TRP A 92 19.77 22.31 -37.78
C TRP A 92 20.22 20.90 -38.24
N GLU A 93 21.43 20.53 -37.86
CA GLU A 93 21.97 19.17 -37.93
C GLU A 93 22.58 18.78 -36.58
N VAL A 94 22.32 17.56 -36.08
CA VAL A 94 22.94 17.05 -34.85
C VAL A 94 24.12 16.15 -35.24
N VAL A 95 25.34 16.54 -34.87
CA VAL A 95 26.58 15.96 -35.39
C VAL A 95 27.47 15.38 -34.28
N GLY A 96 28.04 14.21 -34.57
CA GLY A 96 28.95 13.46 -33.68
C GLY A 96 28.32 12.15 -33.19
N SER A 97 29.16 11.15 -32.91
CA SER A 97 28.74 9.79 -32.52
C SER A 97 27.91 9.72 -31.24
N GLU A 98 27.93 10.78 -30.43
CA GLU A 98 27.20 10.91 -29.16
C GLU A 98 26.46 12.25 -29.08
N GLN A 99 25.97 12.79 -30.22
CA GLN A 99 25.20 14.04 -30.30
C GLN A 99 25.81 15.28 -29.60
N ARG A 100 27.13 15.40 -29.59
CA ARG A 100 27.81 16.43 -28.79
C ARG A 100 27.66 17.87 -29.32
N ARG A 101 27.19 18.07 -30.57
CA ARG A 101 27.01 19.38 -31.21
C ARG A 101 25.73 19.44 -32.05
N VAL A 102 24.97 20.51 -31.89
CA VAL A 102 23.98 20.97 -32.88
C VAL A 102 24.59 22.07 -33.73
N LEU A 103 24.46 21.96 -35.05
CA LEU A 103 24.89 22.95 -36.03
C LEU A 103 23.64 23.62 -36.61
N TRP A 104 23.47 24.92 -36.37
CA TRP A 104 22.42 25.74 -36.96
C TRP A 104 22.97 26.54 -38.15
N GLN A 105 22.35 26.39 -39.32
CA GLN A 105 22.60 27.30 -40.44
C GLN A 105 21.92 28.64 -40.16
N CYS A 106 22.68 29.71 -39.97
CA CYS A 106 22.10 31.02 -39.71
C CYS A 106 21.59 31.66 -41.00
N SER A 107 20.60 32.54 -40.88
CA SER A 107 19.82 33.03 -42.03
C SER A 107 20.54 34.13 -42.84
N TYR A 108 21.61 34.71 -42.30
CA TYR A 108 22.56 35.52 -43.06
C TYR A 108 23.62 34.61 -43.69
N GLN A 109 23.96 34.87 -44.95
CA GLN A 109 24.70 33.91 -45.79
C GLN A 109 26.05 33.47 -45.18
N SER A 110 26.26 32.16 -45.15
CA SER A 110 27.46 31.47 -44.64
C SER A 110 27.71 31.58 -43.12
N GLU A 111 26.81 32.17 -42.34
CA GLU A 111 26.94 32.19 -40.88
C GLU A 111 26.56 30.83 -40.24
N LEU A 112 27.27 30.45 -39.17
CA LEU A 112 27.10 29.19 -38.46
C LEU A 112 26.98 29.43 -36.96
N LEU A 113 26.01 28.79 -36.31
CA LEU A 113 25.94 28.70 -34.85
C LEU A 113 26.08 27.24 -34.40
N GLU A 114 27.04 26.98 -33.53
CA GLU A 114 27.30 25.70 -32.90
C GLU A 114 26.82 25.72 -31.44
N HIS A 115 26.00 24.75 -31.08
CA HIS A 115 25.55 24.53 -29.69
C HIS A 115 26.11 23.21 -29.20
N PHE A 116 26.95 23.27 -28.16
CA PHE A 116 27.59 22.08 -27.58
C PHE A 116 26.73 21.56 -26.42
N LEU A 117 26.34 20.30 -26.49
CA LEU A 117 25.52 19.64 -25.46
C LEU A 117 26.44 18.97 -24.42
N PRO A 118 26.18 19.12 -23.10
CA PRO A 118 27.05 18.60 -22.04
C PRO A 118 26.87 17.11 -21.77
N SER A 119 25.75 16.52 -22.20
CA SER A 119 25.35 15.13 -21.96
C SER A 119 24.65 14.56 -23.21
N ASP A 120 24.71 13.24 -23.37
CA ASP A 120 24.06 12.49 -24.46
C ASP A 120 22.55 12.32 -24.25
N VAL A 121 22.08 12.44 -23.01
CA VAL A 121 20.70 12.76 -22.66
C VAL A 121 20.72 14.14 -21.99
N PRO A 122 20.33 15.22 -22.68
CA PRO A 122 20.10 16.49 -22.02
C PRO A 122 18.87 16.33 -21.13
N ALA A 123 19.11 16.18 -19.82
CA ALA A 123 18.14 15.79 -18.81
C ALA A 123 16.93 16.74 -18.68
N ASP A 124 17.02 17.90 -19.32
CA ASP A 124 16.49 19.16 -18.82
C ASP A 124 16.27 20.14 -19.98
N VAL A 125 15.50 19.71 -21.00
CA VAL A 125 14.98 20.57 -22.07
C VAL A 125 13.60 21.09 -21.63
N PHE A 126 13.49 22.39 -21.33
CA PHE A 126 12.24 23.02 -20.89
C PHE A 126 11.61 23.84 -22.01
N PRO A 127 10.28 23.84 -22.16
CA PRO A 127 9.61 25.02 -22.65
C PRO A 127 9.79 26.16 -21.64
N HIS A 128 10.40 27.26 -22.06
CA HIS A 128 10.75 28.35 -21.15
C HIS A 128 9.72 29.47 -21.16
N THR A 129 8.97 29.60 -20.07
CA THR A 129 8.20 30.82 -19.79
C THR A 129 9.11 31.89 -19.17
N LEU A 130 9.69 32.77 -19.99
CA LEU A 130 10.14 34.07 -19.51
C LEU A 130 9.04 35.11 -19.78
N HIS A 131 8.78 35.95 -18.77
CA HIS A 131 7.86 37.07 -18.85
C HIS A 131 8.19 37.99 -20.04
N SER A 132 7.29 38.06 -21.02
CA SER A 132 7.04 39.31 -21.71
C SER A 132 5.59 39.77 -21.48
N ARG A 133 5.44 40.75 -20.58
CA ARG A 133 4.25 41.62 -20.43
C ARG A 133 2.92 40.97 -19.97
N HIS A 134 2.85 40.57 -18.70
CA HIS A 134 1.60 40.51 -17.90
C HIS A 134 0.31 40.06 -18.63
N ARG A 135 0.38 38.96 -19.38
CA ARG A 135 -0.80 38.26 -19.92
C ARG A 135 -0.78 36.80 -19.47
N PRO A 136 -1.91 36.24 -19.03
CA PRO A 136 -2.07 34.79 -19.02
C PRO A 136 -2.09 34.29 -20.48
N TYR A 137 -1.36 33.20 -20.75
CA TYR A 137 -1.43 32.49 -22.03
C TYR A 137 -2.83 31.92 -22.24
N THR A 138 -3.33 31.98 -23.48
CA THR A 138 -4.65 31.45 -23.84
C THR A 138 -4.58 30.10 -24.55
N ASP A 139 -3.40 29.69 -25.02
CA ASP A 139 -3.19 28.44 -25.75
C ASP A 139 -1.90 27.73 -25.23
N PRO A 140 -1.97 26.46 -24.80
CA PRO A 140 -0.79 25.67 -24.42
C PRO A 140 0.30 25.60 -25.50
N CYS A 141 -0.05 25.77 -26.78
CA CYS A 141 0.90 25.80 -27.89
C CYS A 141 1.90 26.97 -27.80
N GLU A 142 1.53 28.10 -27.18
CA GLU A 142 2.42 29.25 -26.98
C GLU A 142 3.62 28.91 -26.08
N LEU A 143 3.46 27.96 -25.16
CA LEU A 143 4.54 27.48 -24.29
C LEU A 143 5.60 26.68 -25.06
N GLU A 144 5.18 25.96 -26.11
CA GLU A 144 6.04 25.02 -26.82
C GLU A 144 6.96 25.67 -27.85
N LEU A 145 6.71 26.93 -28.19
CA LEU A 145 7.57 27.71 -29.10
C LEU A 145 8.90 28.06 -28.44
N TYR A 146 8.96 28.15 -27.12
CA TYR A 146 10.19 28.45 -26.39
C TYR A 146 10.90 27.16 -26.00
N VAL A 147 12.24 27.13 -26.05
CA VAL A 147 13.06 26.02 -25.52
C VAL A 147 14.27 26.57 -24.79
N SER A 148 14.46 26.18 -23.52
CA SER A 148 15.68 26.45 -22.75
C SER A 148 16.24 25.19 -22.08
N PHE A 149 17.41 25.35 -21.50
CA PHE A 149 18.14 24.33 -20.74
C PHE A 149 18.34 24.83 -19.30
N ARG A 150 18.40 23.93 -18.30
CA ARG A 150 18.59 24.34 -16.89
C ARG A 150 19.98 24.92 -16.63
N GLU A 151 20.97 24.44 -17.37
CA GLU A 151 22.38 24.83 -17.22
C GLU A 151 22.84 25.69 -18.40
N PRO A 152 23.81 26.61 -18.21
CA PRO A 152 24.44 27.33 -19.31
C PRO A 152 25.18 26.38 -20.24
N HIS A 153 24.86 26.41 -21.54
CA HIS A 153 25.56 25.60 -22.55
C HIS A 153 26.52 26.48 -23.36
N ARG A 154 27.53 25.86 -23.97
CA ARG A 154 28.48 26.60 -24.81
C ARG A 154 27.87 26.86 -26.18
N ILE A 155 27.79 28.13 -26.55
CA ILE A 155 27.36 28.60 -27.86
C ILE A 155 28.56 29.23 -28.56
N ARG A 156 28.90 28.73 -29.76
CA ARG A 156 29.79 29.42 -30.69
C ARG A 156 28.99 29.98 -31.86
N TYR A 157 29.21 31.23 -32.22
CA TYR A 157 28.64 31.85 -33.43
C TYR A 157 29.76 32.44 -34.28
N THR A 158 29.76 32.09 -35.57
CA THR A 158 30.81 32.42 -36.54
C THR A 158 30.19 33.07 -37.77
N THR A 159 30.76 34.19 -38.22
CA THR A 159 30.28 34.91 -39.41
C THR A 159 30.63 34.17 -40.70
N GLY A 160 30.01 34.57 -41.81
CA GLY A 160 30.35 34.06 -43.15
C GLY A 160 31.79 34.31 -43.60
N GLU A 161 32.54 35.18 -42.91
CA GLU A 161 33.98 35.42 -43.11
C GLU A 161 34.87 34.52 -42.23
N GLY A 162 34.27 33.63 -41.43
CA GLY A 162 35.00 32.73 -40.52
C GLY A 162 35.39 33.37 -39.18
N MET A 163 34.92 34.58 -38.87
CA MET A 163 35.24 35.27 -37.61
C MET A 163 34.32 34.80 -36.48
N VAL A 164 34.91 34.33 -35.38
CA VAL A 164 34.17 33.92 -34.17
C VAL A 164 33.71 35.17 -33.42
N MET A 165 32.40 35.39 -33.40
CA MET A 165 31.75 36.53 -32.72
C MET A 165 31.41 36.23 -31.26
N HIS A 166 31.11 34.96 -30.95
CA HIS A 166 30.76 34.49 -29.62
C HIS A 166 31.33 33.07 -29.45
N ASP A 167 31.94 32.75 -28.31
CA ASP A 167 32.35 31.38 -27.92
C ASP A 167 32.41 31.26 -26.39
N HIS A 168 31.22 31.28 -25.76
CA HIS A 168 31.06 31.31 -24.30
C HIS A 168 29.92 30.40 -23.84
N LEU A 169 29.92 30.08 -22.54
CA LEU A 169 28.78 29.49 -21.84
C LEU A 169 27.70 30.56 -21.65
N MET A 170 26.45 30.25 -21.98
CA MET A 170 25.30 31.12 -21.77
C MET A 170 24.03 30.31 -21.51
N GLU A 171 23.04 30.92 -20.87
CA GLU A 171 21.67 30.38 -20.89
C GLU A 171 21.18 30.32 -22.33
N VAL A 172 20.84 29.13 -22.81
CA VAL A 172 20.33 28.94 -24.16
C VAL A 172 18.81 29.07 -24.12
N LYS A 173 18.28 30.02 -24.88
CA LYS A 173 16.85 30.29 -25.06
C LYS A 173 16.58 30.36 -26.56
N TYR A 174 15.93 29.33 -27.10
CA TYR A 174 15.44 29.31 -28.46
C TYR A 174 13.97 29.72 -28.51
N GLU A 175 13.57 30.50 -29.51
CA GLU A 175 12.18 30.80 -29.85
C GLU A 175 11.90 30.29 -31.27
N PHE A 176 11.10 29.23 -31.38
CA PHE A 176 10.75 28.55 -32.62
C PHE A 176 9.61 29.23 -33.36
N THR A 177 9.64 29.17 -34.70
CA THR A 177 8.56 29.70 -35.55
C THR A 177 7.33 28.79 -35.60
N THR A 178 7.48 27.50 -35.26
CA THR A 178 6.36 26.54 -35.17
C THR A 178 6.56 25.55 -34.04
N VAL A 179 5.43 25.02 -33.52
CA VAL A 179 5.43 23.95 -32.51
C VAL A 179 6.06 22.67 -33.07
N GLU A 180 5.79 22.34 -34.34
CA GLU A 180 6.37 21.15 -35.01
C GLU A 180 7.91 21.22 -35.05
N SER A 181 8.48 22.37 -35.41
CA SER A 181 9.92 22.60 -35.39
C SER A 181 10.50 22.39 -33.97
N SER A 182 9.83 22.93 -32.95
CA SER A 182 10.26 22.79 -31.55
C SER A 182 10.21 21.34 -31.06
N LEU A 183 9.11 20.62 -31.34
CA LEU A 183 8.95 19.21 -30.97
C LEU A 183 9.98 18.32 -31.67
N ARG A 184 10.25 18.58 -32.96
CA ARG A 184 11.29 17.87 -33.71
C ARG A 184 12.67 18.14 -33.13
N PHE A 185 13.00 19.39 -32.81
CA PHE A 185 14.27 19.75 -32.17
C PHE A 185 14.43 19.06 -30.80
N GLN A 186 13.39 19.09 -29.97
CA GLN A 186 13.34 18.38 -28.68
C GLN A 186 13.62 16.87 -28.86
N GLY A 187 13.01 16.23 -29.87
CA GLY A 187 13.23 14.81 -30.16
C GLY A 187 14.65 14.52 -30.67
N ASP A 188 15.15 15.32 -31.62
CA ASP A 188 16.48 15.17 -32.21
C ASP A 188 17.60 15.34 -31.17
N VAL A 189 17.47 16.30 -30.25
CA VAL A 189 18.42 16.57 -29.17
C VAL A 189 18.31 15.57 -28.00
N ARG A 190 17.21 14.82 -27.89
CA ARG A 190 16.98 13.82 -26.83
C ARG A 190 17.08 12.37 -27.30
N ARG A 191 17.39 12.11 -28.58
CA ARG A 191 17.34 10.78 -29.24
C ARG A 191 15.97 10.09 -29.15
N LYS A 192 14.88 10.86 -29.13
CA LYS A 192 13.51 10.36 -28.98
C LYS A 192 12.65 10.73 -30.19
N ASP A 193 11.76 9.81 -30.57
CA ASP A 193 10.65 10.07 -31.47
C ASP A 193 9.42 10.47 -30.64
N LEU A 194 8.72 11.53 -31.03
CA LEU A 194 7.40 11.81 -30.48
C LEU A 194 6.40 10.82 -31.10
N VAL A 195 5.76 10.01 -30.26
CA VAL A 195 4.73 9.06 -30.68
C VAL A 195 3.41 9.78 -30.86
N ASP A 196 3.00 10.54 -29.83
CA ASP A 196 1.78 11.36 -29.83
C ASP A 196 1.83 12.38 -28.68
N TYR A 197 0.95 13.38 -28.71
CA TYR A 197 0.75 14.30 -27.59
C TYR A 197 -0.73 14.62 -27.37
N TYR A 198 -1.11 14.84 -26.10
CA TYR A 198 -2.49 15.02 -25.68
C TYR A 198 -2.61 16.24 -24.77
N ASP A 199 -3.53 17.14 -25.10
CA ASP A 199 -4.01 18.15 -24.17
C ASP A 199 -5.08 17.53 -23.28
N ILE A 200 -4.87 17.58 -21.96
CA ILE A 200 -5.77 17.00 -20.96
C ILE A 200 -6.13 18.03 -19.89
N ASP A 201 -7.41 18.14 -19.57
CA ASP A 201 -7.85 18.85 -18.37
C ASP A 201 -7.63 17.94 -17.15
N VAL A 202 -6.69 18.29 -16.29
CA VAL A 202 -6.38 17.51 -15.09
C VAL A 202 -7.20 18.01 -13.91
N ILE A 203 -8.28 17.27 -13.64
CA ILE A 203 -9.05 17.38 -12.41
C ILE A 203 -8.19 16.77 -11.30
N TRP A 204 -7.56 17.61 -10.49
CA TRP A 204 -6.94 17.20 -9.24
C TRP A 204 -8.04 17.03 -8.19
N SER A 205 -8.42 15.79 -7.90
CA SER A 205 -9.09 15.47 -6.63
C SER A 205 -8.04 15.04 -5.62
N ASP A 206 -8.02 15.64 -4.44
CA ASP A 206 -7.49 14.90 -3.29
C ASP A 206 -8.40 13.70 -3.01
N VAL A 207 -7.83 12.65 -2.41
CA VAL A 207 -8.55 11.39 -2.09
C VAL A 207 -9.58 11.60 -0.96
N HIS A 208 -9.70 12.82 -0.43
CA HIS A 208 -10.43 13.15 0.80
C HIS A 208 -11.51 14.24 0.63
N GLY A 209 -11.99 14.39 -0.60
CA GLY A 209 -13.37 14.77 -0.92
C GLY A 209 -13.76 16.19 -0.54
N ARG A 210 -13.86 17.06 -1.54
CA ARG A 210 -14.80 18.18 -1.54
C ARG A 210 -15.29 18.53 -2.93
N THR A 211 -16.47 18.01 -3.24
CA THR A 211 -17.50 18.92 -3.76
C THR A 211 -17.82 19.97 -2.68
N ASP A 212 -18.23 21.17 -3.08
CA ASP A 212 -18.85 22.10 -2.13
C ASP A 212 -20.21 21.58 -1.61
N GLY A 213 -20.87 22.35 -0.76
CA GLY A 213 -22.20 22.00 -0.20
C GLY A 213 -23.33 21.89 -1.23
N PHE A 214 -23.05 22.07 -2.53
CA PHE A 214 -23.98 21.92 -3.64
C PHE A 214 -23.55 20.86 -4.66
N GLY A 215 -22.44 20.13 -4.44
CA GLY A 215 -22.00 19.06 -5.32
C GLY A 215 -21.00 19.47 -6.42
N ASN A 216 -20.45 20.69 -6.38
CA ASN A 216 -19.49 21.14 -7.39
C ASN A 216 -18.03 20.90 -6.95
N ILE A 217 -17.22 20.26 -7.81
CA ILE A 217 -15.79 20.00 -7.58
C ILE A 217 -15.02 21.32 -7.44
N ARG A 218 -14.24 21.47 -6.36
CA ARG A 218 -13.41 22.66 -6.15
C ARG A 218 -12.06 22.56 -6.87
N GLY A 219 -11.99 23.17 -8.05
CA GLY A 219 -10.73 23.52 -8.71
C GLY A 219 -10.39 22.65 -9.92
N MET A 220 -10.64 23.17 -11.12
CA MET A 220 -10.04 22.65 -12.34
C MET A 220 -8.60 23.15 -12.42
N GLY A 221 -7.62 22.24 -12.47
CA GLY A 221 -6.26 22.58 -12.84
C GLY A 221 -6.19 22.83 -14.34
N LEU A 222 -5.76 24.02 -14.75
CA LEU A 222 -5.64 24.39 -16.17
C LEU A 222 -4.77 23.40 -16.95
N VAL A 223 -5.26 23.03 -18.14
CA VAL A 223 -4.69 22.18 -19.19
C VAL A 223 -3.24 21.74 -18.98
N GLN A 224 -3.03 20.43 -18.91
CA GLN A 224 -1.71 19.81 -18.97
C GLN A 224 -1.49 19.19 -20.35
N ARG A 225 -0.26 19.26 -20.87
CA ARG A 225 0.12 18.57 -22.11
C ARG A 225 0.94 17.33 -21.78
N LEU A 226 0.44 16.17 -22.18
CA LEU A 226 1.17 14.90 -22.17
C LEU A 226 1.91 14.73 -23.50
N LYS A 227 3.16 14.26 -23.46
CA LYS A 227 3.91 13.81 -24.64
C LYS A 227 4.40 12.40 -24.42
N LEU A 228 4.02 11.47 -25.30
CA LEU A 228 4.55 10.12 -25.31
C LEU A 228 5.75 10.08 -26.27
N TRP A 229 6.92 9.77 -25.72
CA TRP A 229 8.15 9.60 -26.48
C TRP A 229 8.53 8.12 -26.57
N ARG A 230 9.17 7.74 -27.67
CA ARG A 230 9.86 6.46 -27.84
C ARG A 230 11.35 6.73 -28.05
N ASP A 231 12.21 6.00 -27.36
CA ASP A 231 13.65 6.07 -27.59
C ASP A 231 14.02 5.51 -28.99
N ARG A 232 14.95 6.16 -29.71
CA ARG A 232 15.30 5.76 -31.08
C ARG A 232 16.16 4.48 -31.17
N TYR A 233 16.74 4.03 -30.06
CA TYR A 233 17.74 2.95 -30.04
C TYR A 233 17.36 1.78 -29.11
N SER A 234 16.21 1.86 -28.44
CA SER A 234 15.69 0.85 -27.52
C SER A 234 14.16 0.74 -27.62
N THR A 235 13.55 -0.20 -26.89
CA THR A 235 12.09 -0.36 -26.82
C THR A 235 11.44 0.51 -25.75
N TYR A 236 12.22 1.32 -25.02
CA TYR A 236 11.71 2.14 -23.93
C TYR A 236 10.89 3.33 -24.44
N HIS A 237 9.86 3.65 -23.67
CA HIS A 237 9.03 4.83 -23.88
C HIS A 237 9.14 5.75 -22.65
N SER A 238 8.81 7.02 -22.79
CA SER A 238 8.70 7.94 -21.65
C SER A 238 7.54 8.91 -21.83
N LEU A 239 6.86 9.23 -20.73
CA LEU A 239 5.76 10.20 -20.70
C LEU A 239 6.25 11.51 -20.08
N THR A 240 6.27 12.59 -20.86
CA THR A 240 6.48 13.94 -20.31
C THR A 240 5.15 14.59 -19.98
N VAL A 241 4.98 15.06 -18.73
CA VAL A 241 3.81 15.79 -18.26
C VAL A 241 4.18 17.26 -18.09
N PHE A 242 3.55 18.16 -18.83
CA PHE A 242 3.68 19.61 -18.67
C PHE A 242 2.52 20.16 -17.85
N ALA A 243 2.83 20.81 -16.72
CA ALA A 243 1.82 21.32 -15.79
C ALA A 243 2.07 22.80 -15.46
N ASN A 244 1.01 23.61 -15.60
CA ASN A 244 1.04 25.04 -15.25
C ASN A 244 0.98 25.23 -13.72
N ARG A 245 2.12 25.05 -13.03
CA ARG A 245 2.27 25.30 -11.59
C ARG A 245 3.11 26.56 -11.34
N ALA A 246 2.62 27.44 -10.46
CA ALA A 246 3.27 28.69 -10.07
C ALA A 246 4.51 28.54 -9.14
N GLY A 247 5.25 27.42 -9.25
CA GLY A 247 6.22 26.96 -8.25
C GLY A 247 7.50 26.33 -8.80
N GLY A 248 7.94 26.70 -10.01
CA GLY A 248 9.30 26.38 -10.51
C GLY A 248 9.58 24.94 -10.99
N ARG A 249 8.75 23.95 -10.65
CA ARG A 249 8.74 22.62 -11.30
C ARG A 249 7.56 22.53 -12.28
N GLN A 250 7.83 22.80 -13.56
CA GLN A 250 6.80 22.92 -14.62
C GLN A 250 6.64 21.67 -15.51
N HIS A 251 7.52 20.67 -15.40
CA HIS A 251 7.30 19.36 -16.04
C HIS A 251 7.90 18.21 -15.23
N GLN A 252 7.43 17.00 -15.49
CA GLN A 252 7.99 15.76 -14.97
C GLN A 252 7.95 14.67 -16.05
N GLU A 253 9.04 13.91 -16.19
CA GLU A 253 9.12 12.77 -17.11
C GLU A 253 9.09 11.45 -16.32
N TYR A 254 8.34 10.47 -16.83
CA TYR A 254 8.19 9.14 -16.27
C TYR A 254 8.70 8.11 -17.29
N GLU A 255 9.55 7.19 -16.85
CA GLU A 255 10.02 6.06 -17.68
C GLU A 255 8.94 4.98 -17.77
N ILE A 256 8.73 4.43 -18.97
CA ILE A 256 7.75 3.38 -19.24
C ILE A 256 8.52 2.11 -19.61
N HIS A 257 8.67 1.20 -18.64
CA HIS A 257 9.39 -0.06 -18.82
C HIS A 257 8.54 -1.16 -19.49
N ASN A 258 7.20 -1.09 -19.38
CA ASN A 258 6.26 -1.96 -20.08
C ASN A 258 5.25 -1.11 -20.88
N PHE A 259 5.23 -1.27 -22.21
CA PHE A 259 4.29 -0.59 -23.10
C PHE A 259 3.62 -1.61 -24.04
N GLU A 260 2.47 -2.16 -23.63
CA GLU A 260 1.68 -3.08 -24.45
C GLU A 260 0.67 -2.32 -25.33
N GLY A 261 1.10 -1.85 -26.50
CA GLY A 261 0.15 -1.43 -27.54
C GLY A 261 0.72 -0.55 -28.65
N GLU A 262 0.76 -1.07 -29.89
CA GLU A 262 0.81 -0.20 -31.05
C GLU A 262 -0.56 0.50 -31.24
N LEU A 263 -0.57 1.84 -31.20
CA LEU A 263 -1.70 2.64 -31.65
C LEU A 263 -1.86 2.48 -33.17
N ARG A 264 -2.82 1.65 -33.60
CA ARG A 264 -2.99 1.29 -35.02
C ARG A 264 -4.09 2.06 -35.74
N ASN A 265 -5.02 2.73 -35.06
CA ASN A 265 -6.08 3.52 -35.72
C ASN A 265 -6.65 4.69 -34.91
N ARG A 266 -7.23 5.66 -35.65
CA ARG A 266 -7.78 6.94 -35.17
C ARG A 266 -9.06 6.82 -34.30
N ASP A 267 -9.55 5.59 -34.13
CA ASP A 267 -10.77 5.25 -33.37
C ASP A 267 -10.48 4.59 -32.00
N ASP A 268 -9.22 4.33 -31.63
CA ASP A 268 -8.83 3.78 -30.31
C ASP A 268 -9.03 4.76 -29.12
N ARG A 269 -9.71 5.90 -29.34
CA ARG A 269 -9.93 7.02 -28.38
C ARG A 269 -10.73 6.68 -27.11
N HIS A 270 -11.07 5.42 -26.88
CA HIS A 270 -11.75 4.93 -25.69
C HIS A 270 -10.95 3.87 -24.88
N ARG A 271 -9.68 3.63 -25.21
CA ARG A 271 -8.80 2.82 -24.34
C ARG A 271 -8.33 3.64 -23.14
N GLN A 272 -8.80 3.28 -21.94
CA GLN A 272 -8.16 3.69 -20.70
C GLN A 272 -6.88 2.85 -20.50
N SER A 273 -5.72 3.47 -20.69
CA SER A 273 -4.42 2.89 -20.34
C SER A 273 -4.09 3.27 -18.90
N ALA A 274 -4.11 2.31 -17.98
CA ALA A 274 -3.69 2.52 -16.60
C ALA A 274 -2.18 2.27 -16.46
N PHE A 275 -1.43 3.31 -16.11
CA PHE A 275 -0.01 3.22 -15.80
C PHE A 275 0.15 3.00 -14.29
N PHE A 276 0.75 1.90 -13.89
CA PHE A 276 0.97 1.60 -12.48
C PHE A 276 2.43 1.85 -12.11
N VAL A 277 2.64 2.85 -11.24
CA VAL A 277 3.95 3.12 -10.64
C VAL A 277 4.21 2.07 -9.57
N MET A 278 5.36 1.39 -9.65
CA MET A 278 5.82 0.47 -8.61
C MET A 278 5.94 1.22 -7.27
N LYS A 279 5.31 0.69 -6.22
CA LYS A 279 5.32 1.27 -4.88
C LYS A 279 6.19 0.45 -3.94
N ILE A 280 6.88 1.13 -3.03
CA ILE A 280 7.60 0.50 -1.92
C ILE A 280 6.67 0.44 -0.70
N ILE A 281 6.58 -0.75 -0.11
CA ILE A 281 5.74 -1.06 1.05
C ILE A 281 6.63 -1.53 2.21
N LEU A 282 6.50 -0.90 3.37
CA LEU A 282 7.03 -1.45 4.64
C LEU A 282 5.92 -2.22 5.38
N ALA A 283 6.11 -3.52 5.60
CA ALA A 283 5.23 -4.33 6.45
C ALA A 283 5.82 -4.45 7.86
N ILE A 284 5.11 -3.92 8.85
CA ILE A 284 5.61 -3.67 10.20
C ILE A 284 4.83 -4.50 11.22
N ASN A 285 5.57 -5.30 12.01
CA ASN A 285 5.02 -6.15 13.07
C ASN A 285 5.71 -5.79 14.40
N ALA A 286 4.96 -5.12 15.28
CA ALA A 286 5.44 -4.60 16.57
C ALA A 286 4.98 -5.52 17.73
N GLY A 287 5.77 -6.54 18.03
CA GLY A 287 5.57 -7.42 19.19
C GLY A 287 6.14 -6.81 20.48
N SER A 288 5.64 -7.22 21.64
CA SER A 288 6.03 -6.64 22.94
C SER A 288 7.51 -6.78 23.32
N SER A 289 8.29 -7.55 22.56
CA SER A 289 9.71 -7.87 22.80
C SER A 289 10.59 -7.70 21.56
N SER A 290 10.01 -7.31 20.42
CA SER A 290 10.67 -7.28 19.12
C SER A 290 9.89 -6.47 18.09
N VAL A 291 10.58 -5.74 17.22
CA VAL A 291 9.99 -5.07 16.05
C VAL A 291 10.62 -5.66 14.79
N LYS A 292 9.80 -6.01 13.80
CA LYS A 292 10.23 -6.51 12.49
C LYS A 292 9.62 -5.68 11.37
N ILE A 293 10.43 -5.32 10.38
CA ILE A 293 10.05 -4.63 9.15
C ILE A 293 10.49 -5.47 7.96
N SER A 294 9.57 -5.78 7.06
CA SER A 294 9.88 -6.40 5.76
C SER A 294 9.55 -5.40 4.65
N VAL A 295 10.47 -5.24 3.69
CA VAL A 295 10.38 -4.28 2.59
C VAL A 295 9.94 -5.00 1.32
N TYR A 296 8.94 -4.48 0.64
CA TYR A 296 8.45 -5.03 -0.62
C TYR A 296 8.41 -3.99 -1.73
N ALA A 297 8.81 -4.38 -2.94
CA ALA A 297 8.42 -3.73 -4.18
C ALA A 297 7.09 -4.34 -4.66
N ALA A 298 6.12 -3.50 -5.01
CA ALA A 298 4.79 -3.96 -5.37
C ALA A 298 4.20 -3.21 -6.57
N GLU A 299 3.30 -3.90 -7.26
CA GLU A 299 2.40 -3.39 -8.29
C GLU A 299 0.95 -3.80 -7.91
N PRO A 300 -0.08 -3.06 -8.35
CA PRO A 300 -1.45 -3.37 -7.96
C PRO A 300 -1.89 -4.73 -8.51
N ARG A 301 -2.54 -5.51 -7.66
CA ARG A 301 -3.03 -6.87 -7.92
C ARG A 301 -1.95 -7.88 -8.35
N GLN A 302 -0.68 -7.54 -8.16
CA GLN A 302 0.44 -8.47 -8.35
C GLN A 302 0.99 -8.95 -6.99
N PRO A 303 1.60 -10.14 -6.93
CA PRO A 303 2.32 -10.58 -5.74
C PRO A 303 3.48 -9.63 -5.41
N PRO A 304 3.55 -9.06 -4.19
CA PRO A 304 4.65 -8.18 -3.80
C PRO A 304 5.97 -8.96 -3.71
N ARG A 305 7.06 -8.37 -4.22
CA ARG A 305 8.40 -8.95 -4.19
C ARG A 305 9.20 -8.40 -3.01
N GLN A 306 9.61 -9.28 -2.11
CA GLN A 306 10.45 -8.88 -0.98
C GLN A 306 11.82 -8.37 -1.47
N LEU A 307 12.27 -7.26 -0.88
CA LEU A 307 13.56 -6.65 -1.13
C LEU A 307 14.52 -6.90 0.05
N ALA A 308 13.99 -6.74 1.26
CA ALA A 308 14.78 -6.83 2.49
C ALA A 308 13.90 -7.17 3.69
N GLU A 309 14.54 -7.57 4.78
CA GLU A 309 13.95 -7.83 6.08
C GLU A 309 14.89 -7.41 7.20
N THR A 310 14.38 -6.66 8.16
CA THR A 310 15.16 -6.17 9.30
C THR A 310 14.36 -6.32 10.59
N SER A 311 15.01 -6.70 11.69
CA SER A 311 14.34 -6.84 12.99
C SER A 311 15.25 -6.53 14.17
N VAL A 312 14.67 -5.91 15.21
CA VAL A 312 15.26 -5.86 16.56
C VAL A 312 14.54 -6.85 17.47
N SER A 313 15.31 -7.65 18.20
CA SER A 313 14.82 -8.51 19.28
C SER A 313 15.48 -8.15 20.62
N GLY A 314 15.03 -8.75 21.73
CA GLY A 314 15.63 -8.56 23.04
C GLY A 314 15.19 -7.31 23.82
N LEU A 315 14.17 -6.59 23.37
CA LEU A 315 13.71 -5.33 24.01
C LEU A 315 13.29 -5.51 25.48
N THR A 316 12.71 -6.67 25.83
CA THR A 316 12.32 -7.02 27.20
C THR A 316 13.30 -7.96 27.90
N ALA A 317 14.38 -8.35 27.22
CA ALA A 317 15.38 -9.30 27.69
C ALA A 317 16.75 -8.93 27.07
N PRO A 318 17.37 -7.83 27.55
CA PRO A 318 18.55 -7.25 26.92
C PRO A 318 19.79 -8.18 26.95
N PRO A 319 20.78 -7.98 26.05
CA PRO A 319 20.91 -6.85 25.12
C PRO A 319 19.99 -6.94 23.91
N ALA A 320 19.59 -5.78 23.37
CA ALA A 320 18.87 -5.72 22.10
C ALA A 320 19.79 -6.17 20.94
N GLN A 321 19.24 -6.95 20.01
CA GLN A 321 19.97 -7.53 18.89
C GLN A 321 19.28 -7.19 17.56
N ILE A 322 20.07 -6.79 16.55
CA ILE A 322 19.60 -6.53 15.19
C ILE A 322 20.00 -7.65 14.23
N SER A 323 19.05 -8.05 13.39
CA SER A 323 19.26 -8.96 12.25
C SER A 323 18.72 -8.30 10.99
N TYR A 324 19.49 -8.38 9.90
CA TYR A 324 19.21 -7.73 8.62
C TYR A 324 19.55 -8.65 7.43
N THR A 325 18.60 -8.82 6.53
CA THR A 325 18.71 -9.62 5.30
C THR A 325 18.28 -8.78 4.10
N ARG A 326 19.04 -8.81 3.00
CA ARG A 326 18.76 -8.09 1.74
C ARG A 326 18.80 -9.10 0.59
N ALA A 327 17.70 -9.23 -0.17
CA ALA A 327 17.57 -10.18 -1.27
C ALA A 327 18.09 -11.60 -0.92
N ASP A 328 17.60 -12.15 0.19
CA ASP A 328 17.99 -13.45 0.79
C ASP A 328 19.46 -13.58 1.24
N VAL A 329 20.25 -12.51 1.16
CA VAL A 329 21.62 -12.44 1.71
C VAL A 329 21.58 -11.91 3.14
N GLU A 330 22.10 -12.69 4.09
CA GLU A 330 22.28 -12.27 5.49
C GLU A 330 23.38 -11.20 5.58
N VAL A 331 22.99 -9.96 5.92
CA VAL A 331 23.89 -8.80 6.03
C VAL A 331 24.33 -8.59 7.49
N LYS A 332 23.42 -8.81 8.45
CA LYS A 332 23.67 -8.78 9.89
C LYS A 332 22.90 -9.90 10.58
N LYS A 333 23.52 -10.54 11.57
CA LYS A 333 22.91 -11.64 12.33
C LYS A 333 23.12 -11.47 13.83
N ASP A 334 22.03 -11.22 14.54
CA ASP A 334 21.93 -11.10 15.99
C ASP A 334 23.00 -10.18 16.61
N GLU A 335 23.39 -9.14 15.87
CA GLU A 335 24.40 -8.16 16.27
C GLU A 335 23.89 -7.34 17.44
N LYS A 336 24.69 -7.20 18.50
CA LYS A 336 24.32 -6.40 19.67
C LYS A 336 24.32 -4.92 19.28
N LEU A 337 23.19 -4.25 19.52
CA LEU A 337 23.10 -2.80 19.40
C LEU A 337 23.91 -2.14 20.53
N GLN A 338 24.68 -1.11 20.20
CA GLN A 338 25.53 -0.38 21.17
C GLN A 338 24.77 0.77 21.84
N ASP A 339 23.74 1.31 21.19
CA ASP A 339 22.87 2.36 21.71
C ASP A 339 21.80 1.78 22.66
N GLU A 340 21.28 2.61 23.58
CA GLU A 340 20.19 2.25 24.49
C GLU A 340 18.84 2.15 23.76
N VAL A 341 18.65 1.08 22.99
CA VAL A 341 17.35 0.74 22.37
C VAL A 341 16.43 0.13 23.42
N ALA A 342 15.76 1.00 24.17
CA ALA A 342 14.89 0.63 25.29
C ALA A 342 13.41 0.45 24.87
N THR A 343 12.95 1.15 23.83
CA THR A 343 11.55 1.12 23.38
C THR A 343 11.38 0.53 21.99
N GLN A 344 10.13 0.20 21.64
CA GLN A 344 9.77 -0.24 20.29
C GLN A 344 9.93 0.90 19.25
N ASP A 345 9.76 2.15 19.67
CA ASP A 345 9.95 3.33 18.83
C ASP A 345 11.44 3.54 18.48
N ASP A 346 12.33 3.41 19.48
CA ASP A 346 13.79 3.41 19.25
C ASP A 346 14.19 2.29 18.28
N ALA A 347 13.63 1.09 18.47
CA ALA A 347 13.85 -0.04 17.59
C ALA A 347 13.39 0.25 16.16
N PHE A 348 12.18 0.79 15.97
CA PHE A 348 11.68 1.19 14.65
C PHE A 348 12.59 2.23 13.99
N LYS A 349 13.05 3.25 14.72
CA LYS A 349 13.97 4.28 14.21
C LYS A 349 15.32 3.69 13.76
N VAL A 350 15.88 2.75 14.53
CA VAL A 350 17.11 2.03 14.15
C VAL A 350 16.91 1.16 12.91
N LEU A 351 15.77 0.47 12.79
CA LEU A 351 15.44 -0.35 11.63
C LEU A 351 15.23 0.49 10.36
N LEU A 352 14.44 1.57 10.46
CA LEU A 352 14.23 2.49 9.34
C LEU A 352 15.53 3.13 8.87
N LYS A 353 16.39 3.56 9.80
CA LYS A 353 17.74 4.06 9.47
C LYS A 353 18.59 2.99 8.78
N THR A 354 18.57 1.75 9.27
CA THR A 354 19.31 0.63 8.67
C THR A 354 18.89 0.35 7.21
N LEU A 355 17.62 0.59 6.87
CA LEU A 355 17.12 0.44 5.49
C LEU A 355 17.49 1.61 4.58
N ILE A 356 17.50 2.85 5.09
CA ILE A 356 17.82 4.06 4.30
C ILE A 356 19.33 4.23 4.11
N ASP A 357 20.13 3.89 5.12
CA ASP A 357 21.60 4.02 5.07
C ASP A 357 22.28 2.88 4.25
N ASP A 358 21.51 1.98 3.62
CA ASP A 358 22.01 0.84 2.84
C ASP A 358 22.13 1.18 1.33
N PRO A 359 23.33 1.46 0.81
CA PRO A 359 23.51 1.87 -0.59
C PRO A 359 23.25 0.74 -1.60
N GLU A 360 23.20 -0.53 -1.15
CA GLU A 360 22.86 -1.67 -2.02
C GLU A 360 21.34 -1.89 -2.12
N LEU A 361 20.53 -1.31 -1.22
CA LEU A 361 19.07 -1.31 -1.32
C LEU A 361 18.58 -0.18 -2.25
N SER A 362 19.00 -0.23 -3.51
CA SER A 362 18.83 0.86 -4.51
C SER A 362 17.41 1.41 -4.74
N GLN A 363 16.37 0.70 -4.25
CA GLN A 363 14.97 1.11 -4.28
C GLN A 363 14.59 2.08 -3.14
N ILE A 364 15.41 2.22 -2.10
CA ILE A 364 15.24 3.20 -1.01
C ILE A 364 16.50 4.06 -0.96
N LYS A 365 16.43 5.26 -1.53
CA LYS A 365 17.49 6.29 -1.48
C LYS A 365 17.18 7.35 -0.43
N GLY A 366 15.90 7.46 -0.04
CA GLY A 366 15.42 8.33 1.02
C GLY A 366 14.08 7.86 1.59
N LYS A 367 13.56 8.65 2.52
CA LYS A 367 12.25 8.41 3.15
C LYS A 367 11.11 8.47 2.14
N ASP A 368 11.21 9.40 1.19
CA ASP A 368 10.19 9.73 0.19
C ASP A 368 9.92 8.58 -0.81
N ASP A 369 10.86 7.63 -0.95
CA ASP A 369 10.66 6.42 -1.77
C ASP A 369 9.67 5.43 -1.11
N ILE A 370 9.48 5.52 0.22
CA ILE A 370 8.58 4.65 0.99
C ILE A 370 7.15 5.21 0.89
N THR A 371 6.42 4.76 -0.12
CA THR A 371 5.07 5.25 -0.42
C THR A 371 3.96 4.68 0.47
N LEU A 372 4.14 3.47 1.02
CA LEU A 372 3.14 2.74 1.79
C LEU A 372 3.76 2.10 3.04
N THR A 373 3.03 2.13 4.15
CA THR A 373 3.33 1.31 5.33
C THR A 373 2.09 0.50 5.72
N CYS A 374 2.27 -0.76 6.07
CA CYS A 374 1.20 -1.61 6.60
C CYS A 374 1.58 -2.15 7.98
N HIS A 375 0.64 -2.04 8.91
CA HIS A 375 0.83 -2.25 10.34
C HIS A 375 -0.01 -3.41 10.82
N ARG A 376 0.60 -4.39 11.48
CA ARG A 376 -0.15 -5.44 12.14
C ARG A 376 -0.82 -4.91 13.41
N ILE A 377 -2.15 -4.82 13.39
CA ILE A 377 -2.97 -4.49 14.54
C ILE A 377 -3.67 -5.77 15.01
N VAL A 378 -3.61 -6.09 16.30
CA VAL A 378 -4.15 -7.37 16.80
C VAL A 378 -5.68 -7.36 16.81
N HIS A 379 -6.31 -6.28 17.29
CA HIS A 379 -7.76 -6.20 17.43
C HIS A 379 -8.36 -5.08 16.57
N GLY A 380 -8.93 -5.43 15.41
CA GLY A 380 -9.63 -4.49 14.51
C GLY A 380 -11.10 -4.24 14.86
N GLY A 381 -11.64 -4.95 15.85
CA GLY A 381 -13.02 -4.74 16.30
C GLY A 381 -14.03 -5.06 15.21
N ASP A 382 -14.83 -4.07 14.86
CA ASP A 382 -15.87 -4.13 13.85
C ASP A 382 -15.35 -3.98 12.40
N TYR A 383 -14.08 -3.62 12.18
CA TYR A 383 -13.50 -3.61 10.84
C TYR A 383 -13.40 -5.02 10.23
N PRO A 384 -14.07 -5.29 9.09
CA PRO A 384 -14.04 -6.59 8.43
C PRO A 384 -12.83 -6.78 7.50
N CYS A 385 -12.10 -5.70 7.21
CA CYS A 385 -10.96 -5.65 6.31
C CYS A 385 -9.99 -4.53 6.71
N SER A 386 -8.78 -4.55 6.16
CA SER A 386 -7.72 -3.56 6.43
C SER A 386 -8.14 -2.14 6.06
N GLN A 387 -7.85 -1.17 6.94
CA GLN A 387 -8.22 0.24 6.77
C GLN A 387 -7.01 1.12 6.47
N ILE A 388 -7.22 2.22 5.73
CA ILE A 388 -6.25 3.32 5.68
C ILE A 388 -6.34 4.08 7.00
N ILE A 389 -5.19 4.37 7.61
CA ILE A 389 -5.13 5.05 8.91
C ILE A 389 -5.29 6.56 8.69
N THR A 390 -6.53 7.03 8.87
CA THR A 390 -6.88 8.44 9.03
C THR A 390 -6.93 8.82 10.52
N SER A 391 -7.13 10.11 10.85
CA SER A 391 -7.41 10.56 12.24
C SER A 391 -8.54 9.76 12.87
N ASP A 392 -9.64 9.58 12.13
CA ASP A 392 -10.87 8.96 12.62
C ASP A 392 -10.67 7.45 12.83
N THR A 393 -9.93 6.82 11.92
CA THR A 393 -9.54 5.40 12.05
C THR A 393 -8.60 5.21 13.23
N TYR A 394 -7.61 6.10 13.41
CA TYR A 394 -6.67 6.04 14.51
C TYR A 394 -7.39 6.18 15.87
N HIS A 395 -8.27 7.18 16.04
CA HIS A 395 -9.05 7.33 17.27
C HIS A 395 -10.01 6.16 17.54
N HIS A 396 -10.62 5.57 16.51
CA HIS A 396 -11.44 4.35 16.70
C HIS A 396 -10.58 3.15 17.12
N LEU A 397 -9.33 3.05 16.68
CA LEU A 397 -8.38 2.03 17.15
C LEU A 397 -7.87 2.31 18.58
N GLU A 398 -7.79 3.57 19.00
CA GLU A 398 -7.60 3.94 20.42
C GLU A 398 -8.79 3.47 21.27
N GLU A 399 -10.04 3.76 20.89
CA GLU A 399 -11.24 3.21 21.58
C GLU A 399 -11.24 1.68 21.63
N LEU A 400 -10.82 1.00 20.55
CA LEU A 400 -10.72 -0.45 20.52
C LEU A 400 -9.57 -1.00 21.35
N SER A 401 -8.63 -0.16 21.80
CA SER A 401 -7.55 -0.60 22.70
C SER A 401 -8.08 -0.98 24.08
N ASP A 402 -9.21 -0.45 24.53
CA ASP A 402 -9.89 -0.90 25.76
C ASP A 402 -10.35 -2.38 25.70
N LEU A 403 -10.56 -2.94 24.50
CA LEU A 403 -10.92 -4.36 24.33
C LEU A 403 -9.69 -5.29 24.30
N ALA A 404 -8.50 -4.76 23.97
CA ALA A 404 -7.27 -5.54 23.82
C ALA A 404 -6.00 -4.72 24.18
N PRO A 405 -5.91 -4.20 25.41
CA PRO A 405 -4.92 -3.16 25.76
C PRO A 405 -3.48 -3.69 25.68
N LEU A 406 -3.27 -4.96 26.06
CA LEU A 406 -1.98 -5.67 25.95
C LEU A 406 -1.46 -5.84 24.52
N HIS A 407 -2.25 -5.48 23.50
CA HIS A 407 -1.99 -5.87 22.10
C HIS A 407 -2.05 -4.69 21.12
N ASN A 408 -3.03 -3.78 21.23
CA ASN A 408 -3.15 -2.67 20.29
C ASN A 408 -2.22 -1.48 20.61
N GLY A 409 -2.06 -1.11 21.89
CA GLY A 409 -1.24 0.05 22.30
C GLY A 409 0.19 0.06 21.75
N PRO A 410 0.95 -1.05 21.84
CA PRO A 410 2.27 -1.18 21.21
C PRO A 410 2.30 -0.87 19.71
N ALA A 411 1.27 -1.28 18.96
CA ALA A 411 1.21 -1.07 17.51
C ALA A 411 0.85 0.37 17.16
N LEU A 412 -0.08 1.00 17.90
CA LEU A 412 -0.45 2.41 17.68
C LEU A 412 0.71 3.39 17.92
N LYS A 413 1.61 3.09 18.87
CA LYS A 413 2.84 3.87 19.06
C LYS A 413 3.76 3.84 17.82
N ILE A 414 3.85 2.69 17.14
CA ILE A 414 4.64 2.57 15.90
C ILE A 414 3.93 3.22 14.70
N VAL A 415 2.60 3.22 14.66
CA VAL A 415 1.82 4.02 13.70
C VAL A 415 2.17 5.50 13.82
N ASN A 416 2.16 6.06 15.04
CA ASN A 416 2.53 7.46 15.26
C ASN A 416 3.98 7.74 14.84
N SER A 417 4.92 6.87 15.20
CA SER A 417 6.32 6.99 14.76
C SER A 417 6.47 6.95 13.24
N CYS A 418 5.67 6.13 12.53
CA CYS A 418 5.65 6.12 11.07
C CYS A 418 5.09 7.42 10.49
N VAL A 419 4.02 7.98 11.05
CA VAL A 419 3.47 9.28 10.62
C VAL A 419 4.47 10.42 10.84
N GLU A 420 5.25 10.40 11.93
CA GLU A 420 6.32 11.38 12.17
C GLU A 420 7.54 11.19 11.26
N GLN A 421 7.95 9.93 11.03
CA GLN A 421 9.19 9.63 10.31
C GLN A 421 9.00 9.55 8.79
N LEU A 422 7.81 9.24 8.29
CA LEU A 422 7.47 9.02 6.88
C LEU A 422 6.16 9.77 6.55
N PRO A 423 6.15 11.12 6.56
CA PRO A 423 4.92 11.92 6.49
C PRO A 423 4.15 11.78 5.18
N ASP A 424 4.83 11.44 4.07
CA ASP A 424 4.21 11.23 2.76
C ASP A 424 3.71 9.78 2.54
N ALA A 425 3.99 8.86 3.47
CA ALA A 425 3.61 7.46 3.34
C ALA A 425 2.15 7.20 3.79
N VAL A 426 1.36 6.51 2.96
CA VAL A 426 0.01 6.10 3.37
C VAL A 426 0.11 4.91 4.30
N ASN A 427 -0.36 5.11 5.53
CA ASN A 427 -0.34 4.11 6.61
C ASN A 427 -1.62 3.25 6.54
N VAL A 428 -1.49 1.93 6.64
CA VAL A 428 -2.59 0.94 6.53
C VAL A 428 -2.59 0.02 7.74
N ALA A 429 -3.74 -0.14 8.39
CA ALA A 429 -3.94 -1.10 9.47
C ALA A 429 -4.45 -2.44 8.91
N CYS A 430 -3.71 -3.52 9.16
CA CYS A 430 -4.09 -4.90 8.83
C CYS A 430 -4.42 -5.64 10.13
N PHE A 431 -5.61 -6.26 10.21
CA PHE A 431 -6.11 -6.78 11.50
C PHE A 431 -6.06 -8.30 11.59
N ASP A 432 -5.56 -8.81 12.71
CA ASP A 432 -5.66 -10.25 13.02
C ASP A 432 -7.11 -10.75 13.16
N THR A 433 -8.06 -9.85 13.41
CA THR A 433 -9.49 -10.17 13.49
C THR A 433 -10.20 -10.22 12.13
N GLN A 434 -9.63 -9.68 11.05
CA GLN A 434 -10.39 -9.40 9.81
C GLN A 434 -10.84 -10.67 9.08
N PHE A 435 -9.98 -11.70 9.00
CA PHE A 435 -10.29 -12.98 8.36
C PHE A 435 -11.48 -13.70 9.03
N HIS A 436 -11.63 -13.48 10.34
CA HIS A 436 -12.68 -14.04 11.18
C HIS A 436 -14.00 -13.25 11.15
N SER A 437 -14.09 -12.17 10.36
CA SER A 437 -15.35 -11.44 10.13
C SER A 437 -16.46 -12.30 9.52
N SER A 438 -16.09 -13.38 8.84
CA SER A 438 -16.96 -14.39 8.23
C SER A 438 -17.58 -15.40 9.21
N ILE A 439 -17.17 -15.40 10.49
CA ILE A 439 -17.70 -16.33 11.49
C ILE A 439 -19.22 -16.13 11.68
N PRO A 440 -20.06 -17.18 11.56
CA PRO A 440 -21.51 -17.08 11.72
C PRO A 440 -21.94 -16.56 13.09
N GLU A 441 -23.11 -15.90 13.14
CA GLU A 441 -23.69 -15.32 14.36
C GLU A 441 -23.74 -16.32 15.54
N HIS A 442 -24.21 -17.55 15.30
CA HIS A 442 -24.33 -18.58 16.33
C HIS A 442 -22.98 -19.13 16.85
N VAL A 443 -21.89 -18.89 16.13
CA VAL A 443 -20.52 -19.27 16.52
C VAL A 443 -19.82 -18.13 17.27
N ARG A 444 -20.09 -16.86 16.88
CA ARG A 444 -19.46 -15.70 17.49
C ARG A 444 -20.14 -15.20 18.77
N THR A 445 -21.42 -15.50 18.96
CA THR A 445 -22.23 -14.92 20.04
C THR A 445 -22.13 -15.72 21.34
N TYR A 446 -21.73 -15.05 22.42
CA TYR A 446 -21.70 -15.64 23.76
C TYR A 446 -23.12 -15.68 24.37
N PRO A 447 -23.48 -16.75 25.12
CA PRO A 447 -24.79 -16.90 25.77
C PRO A 447 -24.90 -16.07 27.06
N ILE A 448 -24.73 -14.75 26.94
CA ILE A 448 -24.82 -13.76 28.02
C ILE A 448 -25.96 -12.75 27.72
N ASN A 449 -26.13 -11.72 28.56
CA ASN A 449 -27.07 -10.64 28.26
C ASN A 449 -26.66 -9.92 26.96
N GLN A 450 -27.52 -10.01 25.94
CA GLN A 450 -27.21 -9.53 24.58
C GLN A 450 -27.21 -8.00 24.45
N GLU A 451 -27.91 -7.28 25.31
CA GLU A 451 -27.88 -5.81 25.35
C GLU A 451 -26.53 -5.31 25.86
N ILE A 452 -26.07 -5.90 26.97
CA ILE A 452 -24.72 -5.65 27.52
C ILE A 452 -23.65 -6.07 26.51
N ALA A 453 -23.81 -7.24 25.88
CA ALA A 453 -22.86 -7.75 24.90
C ALA A 453 -22.73 -6.79 23.69
N LYS A 454 -23.85 -6.33 23.11
CA LYS A 454 -23.82 -5.33 22.03
C LYS A 454 -23.19 -4.01 22.48
N LYS A 455 -23.62 -3.47 23.62
CA LYS A 455 -23.12 -2.18 24.14
C LYS A 455 -21.60 -2.21 24.34
N ASN A 456 -21.08 -3.29 24.90
CA ASN A 456 -19.68 -3.43 25.26
C ASN A 456 -18.86 -4.20 24.19
N ARG A 457 -19.41 -4.39 22.97
CA ARG A 457 -18.78 -5.08 21.85
C ARG A 457 -18.31 -6.53 22.19
N LEU A 458 -18.96 -7.23 23.14
CA LEU A 458 -18.55 -8.56 23.64
C LEU A 458 -19.02 -9.70 22.72
N ARG A 459 -18.11 -10.20 21.89
CA ARG A 459 -18.30 -11.40 21.04
C ARG A 459 -16.97 -12.12 20.83
N LYS A 460 -16.99 -13.31 20.24
CA LYS A 460 -15.78 -13.90 19.65
C LYS A 460 -15.36 -13.05 18.45
N TYR A 461 -14.08 -12.71 18.42
CA TYR A 461 -13.41 -12.03 17.31
C TYR A 461 -12.46 -12.98 16.59
N GLY A 462 -11.60 -13.69 17.33
CA GLY A 462 -10.56 -14.53 16.74
C GLY A 462 -9.32 -13.74 16.30
N PHE A 463 -8.16 -14.40 16.26
CA PHE A 463 -6.86 -13.78 15.96
C PHE A 463 -5.93 -14.75 15.20
N HIS A 464 -4.78 -14.23 14.77
CA HIS A 464 -3.90 -14.81 13.74
C HIS A 464 -4.57 -14.87 12.35
N GLY A 465 -5.59 -14.05 12.10
CA GLY A 465 -6.33 -14.02 10.84
C GLY A 465 -5.47 -13.64 9.62
N ILE A 466 -4.40 -12.85 9.81
CA ILE A 466 -3.43 -12.58 8.74
C ILE A 466 -2.70 -13.88 8.37
N SER A 467 -2.23 -14.62 9.36
CA SER A 467 -1.62 -15.94 9.16
C SER A 467 -2.61 -16.94 8.54
N TYR A 468 -3.88 -16.98 8.96
CA TYR A 468 -4.89 -17.84 8.36
C TYR A 468 -5.25 -17.47 6.91
N SER A 469 -5.23 -16.18 6.54
CA SER A 469 -5.35 -15.74 5.14
C SER A 469 -4.20 -16.31 4.30
N PHE A 470 -2.96 -16.14 4.77
CA PHE A 470 -1.77 -16.68 4.12
C PHE A 470 -1.82 -18.21 3.97
N ILE A 471 -2.19 -18.93 5.03
CA ILE A 471 -2.30 -20.40 5.04
C ILE A 471 -3.36 -20.84 4.02
N THR A 472 -4.55 -20.22 4.05
CA THR A 472 -5.66 -20.57 3.15
C THR A 472 -5.25 -20.44 1.70
N ARG A 473 -4.66 -19.31 1.32
CA ARG A 473 -4.15 -19.06 -0.04
C ARG A 473 -3.07 -20.08 -0.42
N SER A 474 -1.98 -20.15 0.35
CA SER A 474 -0.81 -20.97 0.02
C SER A 474 -1.11 -22.46 -0.03
N VAL A 475 -2.02 -22.96 0.81
CA VAL A 475 -2.47 -24.36 0.77
C VAL A 475 -3.44 -24.61 -0.38
N SER A 476 -4.26 -23.64 -0.77
CA SER A 476 -5.10 -23.74 -1.97
C SER A 476 -4.25 -23.83 -3.24
N ASP A 477 -3.24 -22.97 -3.36
CA ASP A 477 -2.22 -23.01 -4.42
C ASP A 477 -1.52 -24.38 -4.48
N PHE A 478 -1.05 -24.89 -3.34
CA PHE A 478 -0.39 -26.20 -3.24
C PHE A 478 -1.29 -27.38 -3.62
N LEU A 479 -2.58 -27.33 -3.28
CA LEU A 479 -3.55 -28.39 -3.61
C LEU A 479 -4.14 -28.25 -5.03
N GLY A 480 -3.80 -27.19 -5.78
CA GLY A 480 -4.36 -26.91 -7.09
C GLY A 480 -5.87 -26.66 -7.06
N LYS A 481 -6.37 -26.07 -5.96
CA LYS A 481 -7.79 -25.75 -5.76
C LYS A 481 -8.03 -24.25 -5.88
N ASP A 482 -9.27 -23.87 -6.14
CA ASP A 482 -9.72 -22.49 -5.94
C ASP A 482 -9.87 -22.22 -4.43
N PRO A 483 -9.42 -21.06 -3.90
CA PRO A 483 -9.58 -20.72 -2.49
C PRO A 483 -11.01 -20.84 -1.97
N LYS A 484 -12.04 -20.59 -2.79
CA LYS A 484 -13.46 -20.71 -2.37
C LYS A 484 -13.94 -22.15 -2.18
N ASP A 485 -13.19 -23.13 -2.68
CA ASP A 485 -13.56 -24.56 -2.68
C ASP A 485 -12.75 -25.39 -1.68
N ILE A 486 -11.92 -24.74 -0.85
CA ILE A 486 -11.04 -25.40 0.14
C ILE A 486 -11.70 -25.49 1.53
N ASN A 487 -11.58 -26.66 2.16
CA ASN A 487 -11.99 -26.87 3.56
C ASN A 487 -10.81 -27.42 4.36
N ILE A 488 -10.24 -26.64 5.30
CA ILE A 488 -9.05 -27.04 6.07
C ILE A 488 -9.20 -26.79 7.56
N ILE A 489 -8.48 -27.58 8.36
CA ILE A 489 -8.24 -27.31 9.77
C ILE A 489 -6.81 -26.77 9.86
N ALA A 490 -6.66 -25.48 10.16
CA ALA A 490 -5.36 -24.83 10.26
C ALA A 490 -4.98 -24.61 11.74
N LEU A 491 -3.75 -24.96 12.10
CA LEU A 491 -3.19 -24.86 13.44
C LEU A 491 -2.02 -23.87 13.43
N HIS A 492 -2.24 -22.63 13.86
CA HIS A 492 -1.15 -21.69 14.09
C HIS A 492 -0.60 -21.89 15.50
N LEU A 493 0.53 -22.59 15.63
CA LEU A 493 1.12 -22.97 16.92
C LEU A 493 2.41 -22.19 17.15
N GLY A 494 2.38 -21.24 18.08
CA GLY A 494 3.52 -20.43 18.50
C GLY A 494 3.47 -20.13 20.00
N SER A 495 4.12 -19.04 20.45
CA SER A 495 4.02 -18.58 21.84
C SER A 495 2.59 -18.18 22.24
N GLY A 496 1.83 -17.64 21.29
CA GLY A 496 0.37 -17.78 21.24
C GLY A 496 -0.01 -18.87 20.24
N ALA A 497 -1.03 -19.67 20.56
CA ALA A 497 -1.48 -20.77 19.72
C ALA A 497 -2.99 -20.66 19.43
N SER A 498 -3.40 -20.93 18.20
CA SER A 498 -4.81 -21.05 17.83
C SER A 498 -5.04 -22.16 16.80
N ALA A 499 -6.30 -22.57 16.68
CA ALA A 499 -6.79 -23.42 15.61
C ALA A 499 -7.97 -22.72 14.91
N CYS A 500 -8.12 -22.90 13.60
CA CYS A 500 -9.23 -22.37 12.82
C CYS A 500 -9.84 -23.45 11.91
N ALA A 501 -11.17 -23.50 11.88
CA ALA A 501 -11.96 -24.23 10.89
C ALA A 501 -12.23 -23.31 9.71
N ILE A 502 -11.60 -23.60 8.58
CA ILE A 502 -11.78 -22.84 7.33
C ILE A 502 -12.69 -23.65 6.41
N ARG A 503 -13.81 -23.04 6.01
CA ARG A 503 -14.83 -23.63 5.17
C ARG A 503 -15.01 -22.79 3.91
N ASN A 504 -14.91 -23.39 2.73
CA ASN A 504 -15.00 -22.68 1.46
C ASN A 504 -14.10 -21.42 1.41
N GLY A 505 -12.86 -21.55 1.91
CA GLY A 505 -11.89 -20.46 2.01
C GLY A 505 -12.15 -19.40 3.09
N GLN A 506 -13.22 -19.52 3.88
CA GLN A 506 -13.61 -18.52 4.89
C GLN A 506 -13.51 -19.10 6.31
N SER A 507 -13.20 -18.25 7.30
CA SER A 507 -13.17 -18.64 8.71
C SER A 507 -14.58 -18.96 9.22
N TRP A 508 -14.87 -20.24 9.42
CA TRP A 508 -16.13 -20.67 10.01
C TRP A 508 -16.11 -20.66 11.54
N ASP A 509 -14.99 -21.09 12.14
CA ASP A 509 -14.76 -20.99 13.59
C ASP A 509 -13.25 -20.87 13.90
N THR A 510 -12.91 -20.36 15.08
CA THR A 510 -11.54 -20.21 15.57
C THR A 510 -11.50 -20.36 17.09
N SER A 511 -10.36 -20.85 17.61
CA SER A 511 -10.25 -21.25 19.01
C SER A 511 -10.20 -20.05 19.95
N MET A 512 -9.65 -18.93 19.47
CA MET A 512 -9.61 -17.68 20.23
C MET A 512 -10.98 -16.97 20.22
N GLY A 513 -11.21 -16.18 21.27
CA GLY A 513 -12.53 -15.64 21.62
C GLY A 513 -12.59 -14.13 21.47
N LEU A 514 -13.08 -13.46 22.51
CA LEU A 514 -12.99 -12.01 22.69
C LEU A 514 -11.54 -11.53 22.69
N THR A 515 -10.65 -12.29 23.35
CA THR A 515 -9.21 -11.99 23.43
C THR A 515 -8.37 -13.22 23.06
N PRO A 516 -7.06 -13.05 22.82
CA PRO A 516 -6.13 -14.16 22.52
C PRO A 516 -5.84 -15.13 23.67
N VAL A 517 -6.56 -15.06 24.80
CA VAL A 517 -6.45 -15.99 25.94
C VAL A 517 -7.29 -17.25 25.73
N ALA A 518 -8.47 -17.11 25.13
CA ALA A 518 -9.35 -18.25 24.89
C ALA A 518 -8.75 -19.20 23.83
N GLY A 519 -9.12 -20.48 23.92
CA GLY A 519 -8.67 -21.51 23.00
C GLY A 519 -7.56 -22.38 23.58
N LEU A 520 -6.45 -22.50 22.84
CA LEU A 520 -5.28 -23.29 23.21
C LEU A 520 -4.47 -22.57 24.30
N PRO A 521 -3.83 -23.30 25.23
CA PRO A 521 -2.84 -22.70 26.12
C PRO A 521 -1.65 -22.20 25.28
N GLY A 522 -1.01 -21.14 25.77
CA GLY A 522 0.20 -20.56 25.18
C GLY A 522 1.38 -20.60 26.15
N ALA A 523 2.45 -19.90 25.79
CA ALA A 523 3.65 -19.83 26.63
C ALA A 523 3.38 -19.26 28.02
N THR A 524 2.60 -18.18 28.08
CA THR A 524 2.19 -17.51 29.32
C THR A 524 0.67 -17.41 29.49
N ARG A 525 -0.10 -17.90 28.50
CA ARG A 525 -1.56 -17.81 28.47
C ARG A 525 -2.23 -19.10 28.89
N SER A 526 -3.30 -19.02 29.68
CA SER A 526 -4.01 -20.19 30.22
C SER A 526 -4.65 -21.08 29.15
N GLY A 527 -5.08 -20.52 28.03
CA GLY A 527 -6.07 -21.17 27.17
C GLY A 527 -7.45 -21.20 27.85
N ASN A 528 -8.34 -22.06 27.34
CA ASN A 528 -9.64 -22.31 27.96
C ASN A 528 -9.50 -22.93 29.36
N VAL A 529 -10.06 -22.24 30.35
CA VAL A 529 -10.26 -22.68 31.74
C VAL A 529 -11.70 -22.41 32.15
N ASP A 530 -12.12 -22.94 33.30
CA ASP A 530 -13.41 -22.57 33.91
C ASP A 530 -13.41 -21.04 34.21
N PRO A 531 -14.40 -20.26 33.74
CA PRO A 531 -14.47 -18.82 34.01
C PRO A 531 -14.48 -18.45 35.50
N SER A 532 -14.98 -19.34 36.37
CA SER A 532 -14.98 -19.13 37.82
C SER A 532 -13.63 -19.44 38.47
N LEU A 533 -12.72 -20.16 37.80
CA LEU A 533 -11.41 -20.53 38.35
C LEU A 533 -10.61 -19.32 38.82
N VAL A 534 -10.63 -18.21 38.06
CA VAL A 534 -9.81 -17.03 38.38
C VAL A 534 -10.20 -16.43 39.74
N PHE A 535 -11.49 -16.39 40.07
CA PHE A 535 -12.02 -15.91 41.37
C PHE A 535 -11.69 -16.85 42.54
N HIS A 536 -11.38 -18.13 42.27
CA HIS A 536 -10.86 -19.07 43.26
C HIS A 536 -9.32 -19.03 43.38
N TYR A 537 -8.63 -18.62 42.31
CA TYR A 537 -7.17 -18.47 42.28
C TYR A 537 -6.70 -17.21 43.03
N ALA A 538 -7.44 -16.10 42.90
CA ALA A 538 -7.17 -14.87 43.65
C ALA A 538 -8.47 -14.13 44.02
N SER A 539 -8.49 -13.52 45.21
CA SER A 539 -9.68 -12.89 45.78
C SER A 539 -10.04 -11.53 45.15
N ASP A 540 -9.08 -10.86 44.51
CA ASP A 540 -9.13 -9.45 44.13
C ASP A 540 -9.08 -9.21 42.61
N VAL A 541 -9.42 -10.24 41.82
CA VAL A 541 -9.19 -10.33 40.37
C VAL A 541 -9.82 -9.23 39.50
N GLY A 542 -10.83 -8.52 40.02
CA GLY A 542 -11.45 -7.38 39.35
C GLY A 542 -10.76 -6.04 39.57
N LYS A 543 -9.70 -5.97 40.40
CA LYS A 543 -8.88 -4.77 40.60
C LYS A 543 -7.88 -4.60 39.45
N LEU A 544 -7.40 -3.38 39.25
CA LEU A 544 -6.26 -3.13 38.37
C LEU A 544 -5.02 -3.85 38.89
N SER A 545 -4.28 -4.49 37.98
CA SER A 545 -3.02 -5.15 38.27
C SER A 545 -1.92 -4.12 38.57
N PRO A 546 -0.90 -4.45 39.41
CA PRO A 546 0.25 -3.56 39.63
C PRO A 546 1.04 -3.18 38.36
N ASN A 547 0.90 -3.97 37.29
CA ASN A 547 1.51 -3.72 35.98
C ASN A 547 0.64 -2.82 35.06
N SER A 548 -0.52 -2.37 35.53
CA SER A 548 -1.38 -1.42 34.80
C SER A 548 -0.77 -0.01 34.83
N THR A 549 -0.87 0.70 33.70
CA THR A 549 -0.41 2.09 33.55
C THR A 549 -1.57 2.99 33.13
N SER A 550 -1.34 4.30 33.04
CA SER A 550 -2.31 5.27 32.48
C SER A 550 -2.67 5.02 31.01
N GLU A 551 -1.89 4.20 30.31
CA GLU A 551 -2.07 3.83 28.89
C GLU A 551 -2.43 2.35 28.72
N LEU A 552 -2.43 1.58 29.81
CA LEU A 552 -2.62 0.13 29.82
C LEU A 552 -3.48 -0.26 31.03
N HIS A 553 -4.81 -0.17 30.87
CA HIS A 553 -5.74 -0.68 31.85
C HIS A 553 -5.77 -2.21 31.79
N LEU A 554 -5.35 -2.85 32.89
CA LEU A 554 -5.25 -4.30 32.98
C LEU A 554 -5.78 -4.77 34.33
N THR A 555 -6.72 -5.70 34.34
CA THR A 555 -7.19 -6.33 35.58
C THR A 555 -6.21 -7.42 36.03
N GLU A 556 -6.19 -7.71 37.33
CA GLU A 556 -5.37 -8.80 37.88
C GLU A 556 -5.79 -10.17 37.29
N ALA A 557 -7.07 -10.36 36.94
CA ALA A 557 -7.53 -11.51 36.17
C ALA A 557 -6.78 -11.67 34.83
N GLU A 558 -6.66 -10.59 34.07
CA GLU A 558 -6.03 -10.60 32.76
C GLU A 558 -4.52 -10.79 32.85
N GLU A 559 -3.86 -10.20 33.84
CA GLU A 559 -2.42 -10.40 34.09
C GLU A 559 -2.13 -11.87 34.41
N ILE A 560 -2.90 -12.47 35.33
CA ILE A 560 -2.78 -13.90 35.68
C ILE A 560 -2.94 -14.77 34.42
N LEU A 561 -4.03 -14.58 33.68
CA LEU A 561 -4.38 -15.43 32.54
C LEU A 561 -3.56 -15.17 31.26
N ASN A 562 -2.90 -14.01 31.11
CA ASN A 562 -2.04 -13.69 29.95
C ASN A 562 -0.55 -13.86 30.19
N LYS A 563 -0.05 -13.58 31.40
CA LYS A 563 1.39 -13.43 31.68
C LYS A 563 1.93 -14.44 32.70
N GLN A 564 1.07 -14.94 33.60
CA GLN A 564 1.48 -15.82 34.71
C GLN A 564 1.00 -17.27 34.57
N ALA A 565 0.25 -17.59 33.51
CA ALA A 565 -0.29 -18.92 33.21
C ALA A 565 0.54 -19.64 32.12
N GLY A 566 -0.11 -20.53 31.35
CA GLY A 566 0.52 -21.24 30.23
C GLY A 566 1.53 -22.30 30.66
N TRP A 567 2.27 -22.88 29.71
CA TRP A 567 3.26 -23.91 30.04
C TRP A 567 4.44 -23.36 30.85
N LYS A 568 4.71 -22.04 30.84
CA LYS A 568 5.72 -21.41 31.69
C LYS A 568 5.44 -21.64 33.18
N SER A 569 4.18 -21.59 33.63
CA SER A 569 3.86 -21.79 35.06
C SER A 569 4.08 -23.24 35.52
N LEU A 570 4.03 -24.21 34.60
CA LEU A 570 4.30 -25.62 34.86
C LEU A 570 5.79 -25.97 34.77
N THR A 571 6.51 -25.38 33.81
CA THR A 571 7.86 -25.82 33.40
C THR A 571 8.99 -24.84 33.74
N GLY A 572 8.66 -23.60 34.07
CA GLY A 572 9.62 -22.50 34.24
C GLY A 572 10.12 -21.87 32.94
N THR A 573 9.81 -22.44 31.76
CA THR A 573 10.29 -21.96 30.46
C THR A 573 9.16 -21.61 29.50
N THR A 574 9.37 -20.62 28.63
CA THR A 574 8.48 -20.32 27.50
C THR A 574 8.82 -21.12 26.25
N ASN A 575 10.02 -21.73 26.18
CA ASN A 575 10.51 -22.42 24.99
C ASN A 575 9.92 -23.83 24.85
N PHE A 576 8.92 -23.98 23.98
CA PHE A 576 8.27 -25.26 23.72
C PHE A 576 9.21 -26.31 23.10
N GLY A 577 10.28 -25.91 22.40
CA GLY A 577 11.29 -26.85 21.89
C GLY A 577 11.98 -27.60 23.02
N THR A 578 12.35 -26.89 24.09
CA THR A 578 12.90 -27.48 25.32
C THR A 578 11.90 -28.42 26.01
N ILE A 579 10.61 -28.07 26.00
CA ILE A 579 9.53 -28.91 26.55
C ILE A 579 9.38 -30.20 25.75
N ALA A 580 9.35 -30.10 24.41
CA ALA A 580 9.20 -31.24 23.51
C ALA A 580 10.32 -32.29 23.64
N THR A 581 11.55 -31.88 23.97
CA THR A 581 12.72 -32.76 24.10
C THR A 581 13.05 -33.16 25.55
N SER A 582 12.33 -32.65 26.55
CA SER A 582 12.62 -32.92 27.96
C SER A 582 11.90 -34.16 28.48
N ASP A 583 12.58 -34.90 29.37
CA ASP A 583 12.02 -36.04 30.08
C ASP A 583 11.39 -35.67 31.44
N GLU A 584 11.52 -34.41 31.89
CA GLU A 584 11.01 -33.92 33.17
C GLU A 584 9.49 -34.09 33.30
N PRO A 585 8.96 -34.56 34.45
CA PRO A 585 7.52 -34.81 34.62
C PRO A 585 6.63 -33.60 34.33
N THR A 586 7.08 -32.39 34.69
CA THR A 586 6.34 -31.15 34.40
C THR A 586 6.34 -30.78 32.93
N HIS A 587 7.40 -31.12 32.20
CA HIS A 587 7.53 -30.84 30.77
C HIS A 587 6.68 -31.82 29.96
N LYS A 588 6.68 -33.11 30.34
CA LYS A 588 5.74 -34.12 29.81
C LYS A 588 4.29 -33.70 30.02
N LEU A 589 3.92 -33.33 31.26
CA LEU A 589 2.57 -32.86 31.56
C LEU A 589 2.17 -31.63 30.72
N ALA A 590 3.06 -30.65 30.55
CA ALA A 590 2.79 -29.47 29.73
C ALA A 590 2.65 -29.81 28.23
N PHE A 591 3.44 -30.76 27.73
CA PHE A 591 3.34 -31.28 26.36
C PHE A 591 2.01 -32.00 26.16
N ASP A 592 1.69 -32.98 27.02
CA ASP A 592 0.48 -33.79 26.95
C ASP A 592 -0.80 -32.92 27.02
N ILE A 593 -0.82 -31.90 27.89
CA ILE A 593 -1.92 -30.91 27.95
C ILE A 593 -2.05 -30.16 26.62
N PHE A 594 -0.95 -29.72 26.01
CA PHE A 594 -1.03 -28.98 24.75
C PHE A 594 -1.54 -29.87 23.60
N ILE A 595 -1.06 -31.10 23.49
CA ILE A 595 -1.51 -32.09 22.50
C ILE A 595 -3.01 -32.39 22.67
N ASP A 596 -3.47 -32.67 23.90
CA ASP A 596 -4.88 -32.93 24.19
C ASP A 596 -5.79 -31.76 23.77
N ARG A 597 -5.41 -30.53 24.13
CA ARG A 597 -6.20 -29.35 23.75
C ARG A 597 -6.22 -29.11 22.24
N VAL A 598 -5.10 -29.33 21.54
CA VAL A 598 -5.04 -29.27 20.07
C VAL A 598 -5.98 -30.32 19.45
N CYS A 599 -5.91 -31.58 19.89
CA CYS A 599 -6.75 -32.66 19.39
C CYS A 599 -8.24 -32.42 19.65
N GLY A 600 -8.60 -31.84 20.80
CA GLY A 600 -9.98 -31.43 21.11
C GLY A 600 -10.54 -30.41 20.09
N PHE A 601 -9.73 -29.43 19.68
CA PHE A 601 -10.14 -28.48 18.62
C PHE A 601 -10.21 -29.14 17.23
N ILE A 602 -9.27 -30.02 16.88
CA ILE A 602 -9.31 -30.78 15.61
C ILE A 602 -10.59 -31.61 15.52
N GLY A 603 -10.94 -32.36 16.57
CA GLY A 603 -12.17 -33.16 16.61
C GLY A 603 -13.43 -32.31 16.47
N SER A 604 -13.50 -31.19 17.19
CA SER A 604 -14.60 -30.21 17.06
C SER A 604 -14.72 -29.68 15.62
N TYR A 605 -13.61 -29.24 15.04
CA TYR A 605 -13.59 -28.61 13.71
C TYR A 605 -13.80 -29.59 12.57
N PHE A 606 -13.41 -30.85 12.73
CA PHE A 606 -13.76 -31.91 11.80
C PHE A 606 -15.28 -32.13 11.73
N VAL A 607 -15.98 -32.09 12.87
CA VAL A 607 -17.45 -32.16 12.93
C VAL A 607 -18.08 -30.89 12.35
N THR A 608 -17.55 -29.71 12.68
CA THR A 608 -18.00 -28.41 12.12
C THR A 608 -17.91 -28.36 10.58
N LEU A 609 -16.88 -28.97 10.00
CA LEU A 609 -16.69 -29.11 8.56
C LEU A 609 -17.41 -30.34 7.96
N GLY A 610 -18.24 -31.04 8.75
CA GLY A 610 -19.02 -32.21 8.29
C GLY A 610 -18.16 -33.40 7.84
N GLY A 611 -16.93 -33.52 8.33
CA GLY A 611 -15.95 -34.51 7.91
C GLY A 611 -15.39 -34.29 6.49
N GLN A 612 -15.64 -33.12 5.89
CA GLN A 612 -15.07 -32.70 4.61
C GLN A 612 -13.86 -31.81 4.88
N VAL A 613 -12.70 -32.44 5.09
CA VAL A 613 -11.43 -31.74 5.36
C VAL A 613 -10.41 -32.16 4.31
N ASP A 614 -9.93 -31.20 3.53
CA ASP A 614 -8.91 -31.40 2.50
C ASP A 614 -7.53 -31.60 3.15
N ALA A 615 -7.21 -30.79 4.16
CA ALA A 615 -5.95 -30.85 4.87
C ALA A 615 -6.07 -30.48 6.36
N LEU A 616 -5.28 -31.17 7.18
CA LEU A 616 -4.82 -30.68 8.48
C LEU A 616 -3.50 -29.96 8.27
N VAL A 617 -3.41 -28.68 8.65
CA VAL A 617 -2.26 -27.82 8.37
C VAL A 617 -1.61 -27.35 9.66
N PHE A 618 -0.33 -27.69 9.86
CA PHE A 618 0.50 -27.19 10.96
C PHE A 618 1.28 -25.95 10.51
N ALA A 619 1.27 -24.92 11.32
CA ALA A 619 1.84 -23.61 11.00
C ALA A 619 2.39 -22.91 12.25
N GLY A 620 3.17 -21.85 12.06
CA GLY A 620 3.78 -21.09 13.14
C GLY A 620 4.97 -21.82 13.78
N GLY A 621 5.75 -21.10 14.58
CA GLY A 621 7.09 -21.54 14.99
C GLY A 621 7.18 -22.87 15.75
N ILE A 622 6.11 -23.35 16.38
CA ILE A 622 6.04 -24.70 16.99
C ILE A 622 5.56 -25.72 15.95
N GLY A 623 4.50 -25.41 15.20
CA GLY A 623 3.91 -26.31 14.20
C GLY A 623 4.87 -26.63 13.04
N GLU A 624 5.70 -25.67 12.65
CA GLU A 624 6.74 -25.81 11.63
C GLU A 624 7.95 -26.64 12.13
N LYS A 625 8.34 -26.48 13.39
CA LYS A 625 9.63 -27.02 13.90
C LYS A 625 9.51 -28.31 14.70
N SER A 626 8.36 -28.63 15.29
CA SER A 626 8.19 -29.81 16.15
C SER A 626 7.54 -30.98 15.42
N ASP A 627 8.38 -31.79 14.79
CA ASP A 627 8.04 -33.09 14.20
C ASP A 627 7.33 -34.03 15.20
N LYS A 628 7.83 -34.12 16.44
CA LYS A 628 7.26 -34.90 17.54
C LYS A 628 5.84 -34.45 17.89
N LEU A 629 5.57 -33.14 17.91
CA LEU A 629 4.22 -32.62 18.14
C LEU A 629 3.28 -33.00 17.00
N ARG A 630 3.68 -32.77 15.73
CA ARG A 630 2.88 -33.16 14.57
C ARG A 630 2.54 -34.64 14.61
N ARG A 631 3.53 -35.49 14.93
CA ARG A 631 3.36 -36.93 15.05
C ARG A 631 2.33 -37.31 16.12
N GLN A 632 2.45 -36.79 17.34
CA GLN A 632 1.51 -37.15 18.41
C GLN A 632 0.08 -36.62 18.18
N VAL A 633 -0.07 -35.40 17.63
CA VAL A 633 -1.38 -34.86 17.27
C VAL A 633 -2.06 -35.73 16.21
N VAL A 634 -1.34 -36.14 15.16
CA VAL A 634 -1.90 -36.97 14.10
C VAL A 634 -2.21 -38.38 14.60
N ASP A 635 -1.33 -39.00 15.40
CA ASP A 635 -1.59 -40.32 15.98
C ASP A 635 -2.85 -40.31 16.88
N GLN A 636 -3.05 -39.28 17.70
CA GLN A 636 -4.26 -39.16 18.54
C GLN A 636 -5.52 -38.85 17.71
N CYS A 637 -5.39 -38.14 16.58
CA CYS A 637 -6.48 -37.84 15.66
C CYS A 637 -6.67 -38.87 14.53
N ALA A 638 -5.95 -40.00 14.55
CA ALA A 638 -5.94 -40.97 13.44
C ALA A 638 -7.32 -41.57 13.13
N CYS A 639 -8.23 -41.62 14.11
CA CYS A 639 -9.63 -42.04 13.92
C CYS A 639 -10.43 -41.14 12.97
N LEU A 640 -9.96 -39.91 12.69
CA LEU A 640 -10.55 -38.98 11.73
C LEU A 640 -10.04 -39.18 10.29
N GLY A 641 -9.02 -40.04 10.10
CA GLY A 641 -8.44 -40.35 8.79
C GLY A 641 -7.23 -39.51 8.38
N PHE A 642 -6.67 -38.71 9.31
CA PHE A 642 -5.37 -38.08 9.14
C PHE A 642 -4.24 -39.11 9.27
N THR A 643 -3.15 -38.90 8.52
CA THR A 643 -1.98 -39.78 8.53
C THR A 643 -0.71 -38.96 8.49
N ILE A 644 0.40 -39.52 8.96
CA ILE A 644 1.71 -38.87 8.93
C ILE A 644 2.78 -39.88 8.52
N ASP A 645 3.74 -39.42 7.73
CA ASP A 645 4.90 -40.17 7.28
C ASP A 645 6.12 -39.71 8.06
N ASP A 646 6.82 -40.63 8.74
CA ASP A 646 7.94 -40.26 9.62
C ASP A 646 9.15 -39.73 8.85
N GLU A 647 9.41 -40.21 7.63
CA GLU A 647 10.52 -39.72 6.80
C GLU A 647 10.24 -38.34 6.21
N LEU A 648 8.98 -38.03 5.87
CA LEU A 648 8.59 -36.69 5.45
C LEU A 648 8.51 -35.72 6.62
N ASN A 649 7.97 -36.16 7.76
CA ASN A 649 7.80 -35.35 8.96
C ASN A 649 9.13 -34.96 9.63
N GLY A 650 10.14 -35.83 9.57
CA GLY A 650 11.49 -35.59 10.10
C GLY A 650 12.41 -34.78 9.19
N LYS A 651 11.98 -34.43 7.96
CA LYS A 651 12.74 -33.55 7.07
C LYS A 651 12.59 -32.08 7.47
N MET A 652 13.61 -31.29 7.16
CA MET A 652 13.53 -29.84 7.25
C MET A 652 12.42 -29.31 6.33
N ILE A 653 11.74 -28.24 6.76
CA ILE A 653 10.66 -27.61 5.99
C ILE A 653 11.26 -26.49 5.14
N GLU A 654 11.42 -26.77 3.85
CA GLU A 654 12.08 -25.86 2.90
C GLU A 654 11.04 -24.97 2.21
N SER A 655 10.03 -25.57 1.59
CA SER A 655 8.96 -24.90 0.84
C SER A 655 7.92 -24.21 1.73
N THR A 656 7.19 -23.23 1.16
CA THR A 656 6.09 -22.52 1.84
C THR A 656 4.99 -23.46 2.34
N VAL A 657 4.67 -24.50 1.56
CA VAL A 657 3.83 -25.63 1.97
C VAL A 657 4.58 -26.92 1.66
N GLN A 658 4.62 -27.84 2.62
CA GLN A 658 5.28 -29.13 2.50
C GLN A 658 4.34 -30.24 3.00
N GLU A 659 4.30 -31.36 2.29
CA GLU A 659 3.56 -32.54 2.73
C GLU A 659 4.36 -33.35 3.75
N VAL A 660 3.71 -33.70 4.85
CA VAL A 660 4.21 -34.64 5.88
C VAL A 660 3.26 -35.82 6.11
N GLY A 661 2.11 -35.84 5.43
CA GLY A 661 1.14 -36.93 5.43
C GLY A 661 1.57 -38.10 4.54
N LYS A 662 0.90 -39.26 4.69
CA LYS A 662 1.08 -40.37 3.75
C LYS A 662 0.26 -40.15 2.47
N PRO A 663 0.74 -40.61 1.30
CA PRO A 663 0.05 -40.39 0.02
C PRO A 663 -1.35 -41.02 -0.09
N ASP A 664 -1.66 -42.00 0.77
CA ASP A 664 -2.92 -42.75 0.83
C ASP A 664 -3.92 -42.19 1.87
N GLY A 665 -3.56 -41.11 2.57
CA GLY A 665 -4.43 -40.45 3.53
C GLY A 665 -5.72 -39.89 2.91
N ARG A 666 -6.85 -40.06 3.60
CA ARG A 666 -8.16 -39.49 3.16
C ARG A 666 -8.14 -37.96 3.14
N SER A 667 -7.38 -37.37 4.05
CA SER A 667 -7.10 -35.93 4.15
C SER A 667 -5.59 -35.74 4.20
N ARG A 668 -5.09 -34.68 3.55
CA ARG A 668 -3.66 -34.36 3.50
C ARG A 668 -3.19 -33.89 4.88
N THR A 669 -1.91 -34.06 5.19
CA THR A 669 -1.30 -33.48 6.39
C THR A 669 -0.09 -32.67 5.97
N LEU A 670 -0.17 -31.36 6.22
CA LEU A 670 0.72 -30.37 5.63
C LEU A 670 1.37 -29.52 6.71
N VAL A 671 2.55 -29.00 6.40
CA VAL A 671 3.18 -27.89 7.14
C VAL A 671 3.17 -26.67 6.25
N CYS A 672 2.81 -25.51 6.80
CA CYS A 672 2.84 -24.22 6.11
C CYS A 672 3.71 -23.22 6.87
N LYS A 673 4.78 -22.72 6.23
CA LYS A 673 5.65 -21.65 6.75
C LYS A 673 4.96 -20.32 6.50
N THR A 674 4.51 -19.66 7.55
CA THR A 674 3.62 -18.49 7.40
C THR A 674 4.38 -17.18 7.33
N ASP A 675 4.03 -16.34 6.34
CA ASP A 675 4.54 -14.98 6.24
C ASP A 675 3.39 -13.97 6.39
N GLU A 676 3.25 -13.43 7.60
CA GLU A 676 2.26 -12.40 7.91
C GLU A 676 2.55 -11.08 7.19
N GLN A 677 3.84 -10.72 7.05
CA GLN A 677 4.28 -9.49 6.41
C GLN A 677 3.99 -9.50 4.90
N LEU A 678 4.24 -10.63 4.22
CA LEU A 678 3.90 -10.78 2.81
C LEU A 678 2.40 -10.69 2.58
N GLU A 679 1.58 -11.30 3.45
CA GLU A 679 0.12 -11.24 3.33
C GLU A 679 -0.42 -9.82 3.61
N MET A 680 0.18 -9.07 4.56
CA MET A 680 -0.11 -7.65 4.76
C MET A 680 0.23 -6.81 3.52
N ALA A 681 1.41 -6.99 2.93
CA ALA A 681 1.80 -6.30 1.71
C ALA A 681 0.87 -6.67 0.54
N ARG A 682 0.44 -7.94 0.44
CA ARG A 682 -0.49 -8.44 -0.58
C ARG A 682 -1.87 -7.78 -0.45
N LEU A 683 -2.40 -7.62 0.76
CA LEU A 683 -3.65 -6.89 1.00
C LEU A 683 -3.57 -5.43 0.52
N CYS A 684 -2.40 -4.79 0.65
CA CYS A 684 -2.18 -3.46 0.08
C CYS A 684 -2.16 -3.47 -1.47
N THR A 685 -1.67 -4.52 -2.13
CA THR A 685 -1.72 -4.60 -3.61
C THR A 685 -3.15 -4.79 -4.14
N GLU A 686 -4.05 -5.37 -3.36
CA GLU A 686 -5.46 -5.59 -3.73
C GLU A 686 -6.35 -4.35 -3.58
N LYS A 687 -6.02 -3.43 -2.64
CA LYS A 687 -6.85 -2.26 -2.30
C LYS A 687 -6.64 -1.10 -3.29
N SER A 688 -7.52 -0.97 -4.28
CA SER A 688 -7.38 -0.01 -5.39
C SER A 688 -7.17 1.45 -4.99
N GLU A 689 -7.74 1.88 -3.85
CA GLU A 689 -7.55 3.22 -3.27
C GLU A 689 -6.09 3.55 -2.91
N LEU A 690 -5.22 2.55 -2.78
CA LEU A 690 -3.79 2.73 -2.54
C LEU A 690 -2.99 2.94 -3.83
N TRP A 691 -3.63 2.85 -5.01
CA TRP A 691 -2.98 2.87 -6.33
C TRP A 691 -3.58 3.89 -7.30
N SER A 692 -4.61 4.61 -6.87
CA SER A 692 -5.20 5.78 -7.55
C SER A 692 -4.38 7.05 -7.34
#